data_AF-A0A7K1E4D2-F1
#
_entry.id   AF-A0A7K1E4D2-F1
#
_cell.length_a   1.000
_cell.length_b   1.000
_cell.length_c   1.000
_cell.angle_alpha   90.00
_cell.angle_beta   90.00
_cell.angle_gamma   90.00
#
_symmetry.space_group_name_H-M   'P 1'
#
loop_
_entity.id
_entity.type
_entity.pdbx_description
1 polymer ?
#
loop_
_entity_poly.entity_id
_entity_poly.type
_entity_poly.pdbx_seq_one_letter_code
_entity_poly.pdbx_strand_id
1 'polypeptide(L)'
;TVSRFRGADPEGLGRFLEDFASKRSEMLPALDLGSSLRTEPISLAIESDSIAGQARNIAEYLRSRHLRDGIAWSEMAVVVRSPGEHLATIRRTLALSNIPVIQERGTQSLAESSAIKPLIMIAEIALGIVPLVKENFERVEELLLSEFGGLDPLRLRRLREEINRNRDEGDARSTDEVILAALQDREVMIPFDPQGELKPLTGLLKRAAKVASTSRATITDLLWEIWSNARNHQGDLLNELWRDRVIASHSLYEIGAADRDLDLVVELFEVARRFTERFPYSTPALFLEDLRSTTIFGDVIAPVSDGGDRVTLTTVHSAKGNDWKVVVIAGVQDGIWPNLKMRGSLLGSERLVEIQRYGLLPRAELAALSANALALDEARLFDFATKRAREHLLVTAVSREDDIPSPYFFDFAAKCPVGESVDAPLSPLPLIAHLRREVMDQDLPRERRERSATMLKALAEEGFTLAHSSRWLGFHALSTDAPLVADGAEIPVSPSEIDRFIECQLRWFLEKSGARDGDSQAALLGSAIHAYAQLLAEGQVDIDEARSRLERTWYLIDRSTGWAHTHELRRATRILDRFFLWHTSNERTLLATEAKLDLKIGRVRMRGSADRIEIDDDGKLFIVDLKTSATPLTEEKTVQNLQLAAYQTALAKGGFEELKGRIDEEPEIGGGQLVYPAKDSKSITTREQPAIDPAEIAAKIESESLAMAGNAFVATINSSCRICAVRTICPMQGSGRSVVQP
;
A
#
# COMPACT_ATOMS: atom_id res chain seq x y z
N THR A 1 41.08 -34.66 -32.14
CA THR A 1 40.75 -34.03 -33.44
C THR A 1 39.91 -32.81 -33.15
N VAL A 2 40.54 -31.63 -33.09
CA VAL A 2 39.88 -30.37 -32.73
C VAL A 2 39.09 -29.89 -33.94
N SER A 3 37.78 -29.69 -33.75
CA SER A 3 36.85 -29.20 -34.76
C SER A 3 37.27 -27.82 -35.28
N ARG A 4 37.71 -27.76 -36.54
CA ARG A 4 38.03 -26.50 -37.25
C ARG A 4 36.72 -25.83 -37.69
N PHE A 5 36.51 -24.59 -37.25
CA PHE A 5 35.44 -23.71 -37.75
C PHE A 5 35.69 -23.45 -39.25
N ARG A 6 34.70 -23.67 -40.12
CA ARG A 6 34.83 -23.34 -41.55
C ARG A 6 35.02 -21.82 -41.69
N GLY A 7 36.17 -21.41 -42.24
CA GLY A 7 36.49 -20.02 -42.55
C GLY A 7 37.55 -19.37 -41.68
N ALA A 8 37.97 -20.00 -40.58
CA ALA A 8 39.12 -19.52 -39.80
C ALA A 8 40.39 -20.24 -40.29
N ASP A 9 41.36 -19.49 -40.81
CA ASP A 9 42.72 -19.95 -41.11
C ASP A 9 43.64 -19.59 -39.93
N PRO A 10 43.87 -20.51 -38.98
CA PRO A 10 44.64 -20.23 -37.77
C PRO A 10 46.14 -20.08 -38.08
N GLU A 11 46.61 -20.71 -39.16
CA GLU A 11 47.99 -20.61 -39.65
C GLU A 11 48.20 -19.30 -40.43
N GLY A 12 47.16 -18.84 -41.12
CA GLY A 12 47.11 -17.56 -41.81
C GLY A 12 47.18 -16.34 -40.89
N LEU A 13 46.66 -16.43 -39.65
CA LEU A 13 46.74 -15.31 -38.69
C LEU A 13 48.19 -15.01 -38.28
N GLY A 14 49.02 -16.04 -38.07
CA GLY A 14 50.44 -15.88 -37.76
C GLY A 14 51.20 -15.19 -38.89
N ARG A 15 51.00 -15.68 -40.13
CA ARG A 15 51.55 -15.04 -41.35
C ARG A 15 51.04 -13.62 -41.55
N PHE A 16 49.74 -13.38 -41.33
CA PHE A 16 49.16 -12.05 -41.45
C PHE A 16 49.77 -11.08 -40.44
N LEU A 17 49.98 -11.49 -39.19
CA LEU A 17 50.59 -10.64 -38.16
C LEU A 17 52.07 -10.34 -38.45
N GLU A 18 52.83 -11.29 -38.99
CA GLU A 18 54.22 -11.07 -39.43
C GLU A 18 54.31 -10.18 -40.67
N ASP A 19 53.45 -10.40 -41.67
CA ASP A 19 53.34 -9.54 -42.85
C ASP A 19 52.82 -8.13 -42.49
N PHE A 20 51.88 -8.03 -41.55
CA PHE A 20 51.33 -6.77 -41.07
C PHE A 20 52.36 -5.99 -40.25
N ALA A 21 53.16 -6.66 -39.41
CA ALA A 21 54.23 -6.03 -38.66
C ALA A 21 55.37 -5.53 -39.57
N SER A 22 55.73 -6.31 -40.60
CA SER A 22 56.79 -5.95 -41.56
C SER A 22 56.38 -4.89 -42.57
N LYS A 23 55.09 -4.81 -42.94
CA LYS A 23 54.53 -3.80 -43.87
C LYS A 23 53.77 -2.68 -43.17
N ARG A 24 53.84 -2.57 -41.84
CA ARG A 24 53.07 -1.59 -41.04
C ARG A 24 53.26 -0.14 -41.49
N SER A 25 54.46 0.20 -41.96
CA SER A 25 54.78 1.54 -42.47
C SER A 25 54.29 1.80 -43.90
N GLU A 26 53.99 0.76 -44.68
CA GLU A 26 53.57 0.85 -46.09
C GLU A 26 52.07 0.58 -46.31
N MET A 27 51.41 -0.18 -45.43
CA MET A 27 50.02 -0.65 -45.61
C MET A 27 48.93 0.15 -44.88
N LEU A 28 49.29 1.11 -44.03
CA LEU A 28 48.32 2.03 -43.45
C LEU A 28 48.57 3.42 -44.07
N PRO A 29 47.91 3.77 -45.19
CA PRO A 29 47.60 5.19 -45.36
C PRO A 29 46.94 5.59 -44.05
N ALA A 30 47.46 6.61 -43.37
CA ALA A 30 46.77 7.19 -42.24
C ALA A 30 45.32 7.39 -42.71
N LEU A 31 44.39 6.65 -42.12
CA LEU A 31 42.97 6.80 -42.36
C LEU A 31 42.62 8.15 -41.75
N ASP A 32 42.89 9.20 -42.52
CA ASP A 32 42.47 10.55 -42.22
C ASP A 32 40.96 10.54 -42.46
N LEU A 33 40.22 10.27 -41.38
CA LEU A 33 38.76 10.36 -41.36
C LEU A 33 38.28 11.81 -41.53
N GLY A 34 39.19 12.77 -41.76
CA GLY A 34 38.93 14.19 -41.82
C GLY A 34 38.51 14.74 -40.45
N SER A 35 38.16 16.02 -40.43
CA SER A 35 37.40 16.60 -39.32
C SER A 35 36.01 15.97 -39.26
N SER A 36 35.56 15.58 -38.07
CA SER A 36 34.19 15.09 -37.83
C SER A 36 33.15 15.93 -38.56
N LEU A 37 32.32 15.30 -39.40
CA LEU A 37 31.17 15.95 -40.04
C LEU A 37 30.01 16.22 -39.07
N ARG A 38 30.12 15.77 -37.82
CA ARG A 38 29.14 16.07 -36.77
C ARG A 38 29.40 17.45 -36.19
N THR A 39 28.40 18.31 -36.27
CA THR A 39 28.30 19.52 -35.45
C THR A 39 28.23 19.14 -33.98
N GLU A 40 28.91 19.91 -33.12
CA GLU A 40 28.79 19.73 -31.68
C GLU A 40 27.35 20.03 -31.23
N PRO A 41 26.73 19.17 -30.41
CA PRO A 41 25.38 19.41 -29.93
C PRO A 41 25.35 20.58 -28.94
N ILE A 42 24.23 21.29 -28.93
CA ILE A 42 23.93 22.30 -27.91
C ILE A 42 23.87 21.59 -26.56
N SER A 43 24.89 21.86 -25.73
CA SER A 43 25.13 21.18 -24.48
C SER A 43 24.66 22.03 -23.29
N LEU A 44 24.00 21.39 -22.33
CA LEU A 44 23.54 22.01 -21.09
C LEU A 44 23.84 21.08 -19.90
N ALA A 45 24.29 21.65 -18.79
CA ALA A 45 24.43 20.94 -17.51
C ALA A 45 23.36 21.43 -16.53
N ILE A 46 22.71 20.51 -15.81
CA ILE A 46 21.76 20.85 -14.73
C ILE A 46 22.15 20.09 -13.47
N GLU A 47 22.36 20.84 -12.40
CA GLU A 47 22.48 20.33 -11.04
C GLU A 47 21.12 20.45 -10.35
N SER A 48 20.68 19.39 -9.67
CA SER A 48 19.40 19.37 -8.97
C SER A 48 19.59 19.12 -7.48
N ASP A 49 18.76 19.73 -6.65
CA ASP A 49 18.67 19.48 -5.20
C ASP A 49 18.20 18.06 -4.85
N SER A 50 17.71 17.33 -5.85
CA SER A 50 16.93 16.13 -5.63
C SER A 50 16.83 15.20 -6.83
N ILE A 51 16.78 13.88 -6.59
CA ILE A 51 16.50 12.88 -7.64
C ILE A 51 15.12 13.13 -8.28
N ALA A 52 14.12 13.47 -7.48
CA ALA A 52 12.80 13.86 -7.99
C ALA A 52 12.86 15.20 -8.73
N GLY A 53 13.69 16.15 -8.24
CA GLY A 53 13.94 17.42 -8.92
C GLY A 53 14.59 17.23 -10.29
N GLN A 54 15.61 16.38 -10.37
CA GLN A 54 16.28 15.97 -11.60
C GLN A 54 15.30 15.32 -12.57
N ALA A 55 14.51 14.35 -12.13
CA ALA A 55 13.53 13.69 -12.98
C ALA A 55 12.49 14.68 -13.56
N ARG A 56 12.07 15.68 -12.77
CA ARG A 56 11.19 16.77 -13.23
C ARG A 56 11.88 17.67 -14.24
N ASN A 57 13.12 18.10 -13.98
CA ASN A 57 13.92 18.91 -14.90
C ASN A 57 14.12 18.17 -16.25
N ILE A 58 14.37 16.85 -16.22
CA ILE A 58 14.46 16.02 -17.42
C ILE A 58 13.13 16.02 -18.19
N ALA A 59 12.01 15.82 -17.50
CA ALA A 59 10.68 15.83 -18.12
C ALA A 59 10.36 17.17 -18.78
N GLU A 60 10.60 18.28 -18.09
CA GLU A 60 10.37 19.63 -18.59
C GLU A 60 11.28 19.95 -19.78
N TYR A 61 12.56 19.52 -19.72
CA TYR A 61 13.50 19.69 -20.82
C TYR A 61 13.03 18.97 -22.08
N LEU A 62 12.72 17.67 -21.99
CA LEU A 62 12.24 16.87 -23.12
C LEU A 62 10.94 17.45 -23.70
N ARG A 63 10.00 17.85 -22.83
CA ARG A 63 8.74 18.48 -23.25
C ARG A 63 8.94 19.83 -23.91
N SER A 64 9.87 20.65 -23.44
CA SER A 64 10.23 21.91 -24.08
C SER A 64 10.76 21.69 -25.49
N ARG A 65 11.66 20.71 -25.68
CA ARG A 65 12.18 20.34 -27.01
C ARG A 65 11.10 19.82 -27.95
N HIS A 66 10.16 19.04 -27.44
CA HIS A 66 9.05 18.55 -28.25
C HIS A 66 8.12 19.69 -28.67
N LEU A 67 7.71 20.56 -27.73
CA LEU A 67 6.71 21.59 -27.98
C LEU A 67 7.24 22.84 -28.68
N ARG A 68 8.46 23.28 -28.34
CA ARG A 68 9.06 24.51 -28.91
C ARG A 68 9.85 24.23 -30.18
N ASP A 69 10.62 23.15 -30.20
CA ASP A 69 11.55 22.82 -31.30
C ASP A 69 10.94 21.80 -32.30
N GLY A 70 9.78 21.21 -31.99
CA GLY A 70 9.06 20.28 -32.88
C GLY A 70 9.74 18.92 -33.05
N ILE A 71 10.62 18.53 -32.12
CA ILE A 71 11.36 17.27 -32.19
C ILE A 71 10.43 16.13 -31.73
N ALA A 72 10.32 15.07 -32.54
CA ALA A 72 9.56 13.86 -32.20
C ALA A 72 10.15 13.18 -30.94
N TRP A 73 9.31 12.57 -30.10
CA TRP A 73 9.73 11.80 -28.94
C TRP A 73 10.64 10.62 -29.30
N SER A 74 10.42 9.98 -30.46
CA SER A 74 11.27 8.88 -30.97
C SER A 74 12.72 9.30 -31.23
N GLU A 75 12.97 10.60 -31.39
CA GLU A 75 14.29 11.20 -31.58
C GLU A 75 14.92 11.66 -30.25
N MET A 76 14.38 11.20 -29.11
CA MET A 76 14.85 11.53 -27.77
C MET A 76 15.19 10.28 -26.96
N ALA A 77 16.29 10.35 -26.20
CA ALA A 77 16.67 9.28 -25.28
C ALA A 77 17.16 9.79 -23.92
N VAL A 78 16.90 9.01 -22.88
CA VAL A 78 17.52 9.16 -21.55
C VAL A 78 18.43 7.97 -21.31
N VAL A 79 19.72 8.26 -21.13
CA VAL A 79 20.79 7.28 -20.94
C VAL A 79 21.24 7.32 -19.49
N VAL A 80 21.23 6.16 -18.83
CA VAL A 80 21.77 5.97 -17.48
C VAL A 80 22.93 4.97 -17.47
N ARG A 81 23.80 5.02 -16.44
CA ARG A 81 24.91 4.07 -16.31
C ARG A 81 24.44 2.63 -16.12
N SER A 82 23.44 2.45 -15.25
CA SER A 82 22.91 1.14 -14.85
C SER A 82 21.40 1.22 -14.62
N PRO A 83 20.64 0.15 -14.93
CA PRO A 83 19.23 0.09 -14.59
C PRO A 83 19.08 -0.03 -13.06
N GLY A 84 18.15 0.72 -12.48
CA GLY A 84 17.95 0.76 -11.03
C GLY A 84 16.83 1.72 -10.63
N GLU A 85 16.74 2.03 -9.33
CA GLU A 85 15.71 2.91 -8.76
C GLU A 85 15.69 4.31 -9.38
N HIS A 86 16.87 4.81 -9.79
CA HIS A 86 17.02 6.09 -10.46
C HIS A 86 16.24 6.14 -11.79
N LEU A 87 16.42 5.13 -12.64
CA LEU A 87 15.70 5.00 -13.90
C LEU A 87 14.19 4.80 -13.68
N ALA A 88 13.81 4.04 -12.65
CA ALA A 88 12.40 3.85 -12.28
C ALA A 88 11.73 5.16 -11.86
N THR A 89 12.45 6.03 -11.15
CA THR A 89 11.97 7.36 -10.74
C THR A 89 11.80 8.30 -11.93
N ILE A 90 12.77 8.34 -12.85
CA ILE A 90 12.68 9.09 -14.10
C ILE A 90 11.47 8.62 -14.93
N ARG A 91 11.35 7.31 -15.14
CA ARG A 91 10.23 6.70 -15.88
C ARG A 91 8.87 7.12 -15.30
N ARG A 92 8.71 7.03 -13.98
CA ARG A 92 7.46 7.41 -13.30
C ARG A 92 7.16 8.90 -13.51
N THR A 93 8.17 9.75 -13.41
CA THR A 93 8.01 11.21 -13.55
C THR A 93 7.67 11.62 -14.98
N LEU A 94 8.29 10.99 -15.98
CA LEU A 94 7.97 11.19 -17.39
C LEU A 94 6.52 10.77 -17.70
N ALA A 95 6.08 9.62 -17.17
CA ALA A 95 4.71 9.16 -17.34
C ALA A 95 3.68 10.11 -16.68
N LEU A 96 3.96 10.60 -15.47
CA LEU A 96 3.14 11.63 -14.80
C LEU A 96 3.09 12.96 -15.57
N SER A 97 4.13 13.24 -16.36
CA SER A 97 4.22 14.44 -17.21
C SER A 97 3.61 14.23 -18.61
N ASN A 98 2.92 13.11 -18.83
CA ASN A 98 2.36 12.72 -20.12
C ASN A 98 3.43 12.74 -21.23
N ILE A 99 4.60 12.16 -20.95
CA ILE A 99 5.66 11.93 -21.93
C ILE A 99 5.67 10.42 -22.21
N PRO A 100 5.43 10.00 -23.46
CA PRO A 100 5.44 8.59 -23.81
C PRO A 100 6.87 8.04 -23.71
N VAL A 101 7.04 6.90 -23.04
CA VAL A 101 8.35 6.28 -22.80
C VAL A 101 8.35 4.83 -23.23
N ILE A 102 9.50 4.37 -23.73
CA ILE A 102 9.79 2.95 -23.95
C ILE A 102 11.06 2.59 -23.17
N GLN A 103 11.00 1.49 -22.42
CA GLN A 103 12.17 0.95 -21.72
C GLN A 103 12.56 -0.38 -22.36
N GLU A 104 13.83 -0.55 -22.69
CA GLU A 104 14.33 -1.84 -23.20
C GLU A 104 14.16 -2.94 -22.13
N ARG A 105 13.69 -4.11 -22.58
CA ARG A 105 13.28 -5.25 -21.72
C ARG A 105 14.46 -5.82 -20.89
N GLY A 106 14.14 -6.49 -19.78
CA GLY A 106 15.12 -7.32 -19.04
C GLY A 106 15.35 -6.99 -17.56
N THR A 107 14.46 -6.25 -16.88
CA THR A 107 14.69 -5.87 -15.46
C THR A 107 13.77 -6.55 -14.44
N GLN A 108 12.75 -7.31 -14.84
CA GLN A 108 11.80 -7.97 -13.92
C GLN A 108 11.53 -9.41 -14.33
N SER A 109 11.46 -10.32 -13.35
CA SER A 109 11.11 -11.73 -13.58
C SER A 109 9.64 -11.84 -13.98
N LEU A 110 9.35 -12.63 -15.02
CA LEU A 110 7.97 -12.87 -15.48
C LEU A 110 7.11 -13.49 -14.36
N ALA A 111 7.69 -14.36 -13.53
CA ALA A 111 6.99 -15.02 -12.43
C ALA A 111 6.57 -14.05 -11.30
N GLU A 112 7.32 -12.97 -11.12
CA GLU A 112 7.07 -11.96 -10.07
C GLU A 112 6.20 -10.80 -10.57
N SER A 113 5.93 -10.73 -11.88
CA SER A 113 5.08 -9.68 -12.45
C SER A 113 3.64 -9.81 -11.94
N SER A 114 3.10 -8.72 -11.41
CA SER A 114 1.72 -8.62 -10.94
C SER A 114 0.67 -8.92 -12.02
N ALA A 115 0.99 -8.68 -13.30
CA ALA A 115 0.07 -8.94 -14.41
C ALA A 115 0.01 -10.45 -14.75
N ILE A 116 1.13 -11.16 -14.59
CA ILE A 116 1.27 -12.57 -14.95
C ILE A 116 0.95 -13.50 -13.77
N LYS A 117 1.31 -13.11 -12.54
CA LYS A 117 1.15 -13.92 -11.33
C LYS A 117 -0.27 -14.52 -11.17
N PRO A 118 -1.38 -13.79 -11.41
CA PRO A 118 -2.73 -14.39 -11.37
C PRO A 118 -2.94 -15.49 -12.40
N LEU A 119 -2.42 -15.31 -13.63
CA LEU A 119 -2.55 -16.27 -14.71
C LEU A 119 -1.74 -17.55 -14.45
N ILE A 120 -0.53 -17.41 -13.91
CA ILE A 120 0.26 -18.53 -13.38
C ILE A 120 -0.50 -19.25 -12.25
N MET A 121 -1.06 -18.49 -11.30
CA MET A 121 -1.75 -19.07 -10.16
C MET A 121 -3.00 -19.85 -10.56
N ILE A 122 -3.79 -19.36 -11.53
CA ILE A 122 -4.93 -20.09 -12.08
C ILE A 122 -4.47 -21.41 -12.72
N ALA A 123 -3.35 -21.40 -13.45
CA ALA A 123 -2.76 -22.62 -14.03
C ALA A 123 -2.28 -23.59 -12.94
N GLU A 124 -1.63 -23.10 -11.88
CA GLU A 124 -1.21 -23.92 -10.73
C GLU A 124 -2.40 -24.56 -9.99
N ILE A 125 -3.51 -23.83 -9.82
CA ILE A 125 -4.74 -24.36 -9.22
C ILE A 125 -5.34 -25.44 -10.14
N ALA A 126 -5.42 -25.18 -11.46
CA ALA A 126 -5.96 -26.12 -12.44
C ALA A 126 -5.16 -27.43 -12.53
N LEU A 127 -3.84 -27.36 -12.33
CA LEU A 127 -2.94 -28.51 -12.30
C LEU A 127 -2.90 -29.22 -10.94
N GLY A 128 -3.56 -28.68 -9.91
CA GLY A 128 -3.56 -29.22 -8.55
C GLY A 128 -2.25 -29.00 -7.78
N ILE A 129 -1.35 -28.15 -8.29
CA ILE A 129 -0.10 -27.74 -7.61
C ILE A 129 -0.45 -26.89 -6.38
N VAL A 130 -1.46 -26.03 -6.51
CA VAL A 130 -2.02 -25.22 -5.42
C VAL A 130 -3.44 -25.70 -5.12
N PRO A 131 -3.62 -26.62 -4.17
CA PRO A 131 -4.94 -27.07 -3.80
C PRO A 131 -5.73 -25.93 -3.13
N LEU A 132 -7.03 -25.85 -3.45
CA LEU A 132 -7.98 -24.92 -2.82
C LEU A 132 -8.35 -25.43 -1.41
N VAL A 133 -7.42 -25.26 -0.48
CA VAL A 133 -7.52 -25.63 0.94
C VAL A 133 -7.19 -24.42 1.81
N LYS A 134 -7.58 -24.46 3.09
CA LYS A 134 -7.46 -23.34 4.03
C LYS A 134 -6.02 -22.83 4.16
N GLU A 135 -5.05 -23.73 4.11
CA GLU A 135 -3.62 -23.43 4.22
C GLU A 135 -3.10 -22.55 3.07
N ASN A 136 -3.76 -22.57 1.92
CA ASN A 136 -3.40 -21.78 0.74
C ASN A 136 -4.29 -20.53 0.57
N PHE A 137 -5.17 -20.23 1.53
CA PHE A 137 -6.15 -19.15 1.37
C PHE A 137 -5.50 -17.78 1.13
N GLU A 138 -4.37 -17.48 1.77
CA GLU A 138 -3.65 -16.21 1.56
C GLU A 138 -3.28 -16.00 0.08
N ARG A 139 -2.81 -17.06 -0.60
CA ARG A 139 -2.53 -17.00 -2.03
C ARG A 139 -3.82 -16.83 -2.84
N VAL A 140 -4.89 -17.54 -2.46
CA VAL A 140 -6.19 -17.43 -3.15
C VAL A 140 -6.80 -16.03 -2.97
N GLU A 141 -6.59 -15.40 -1.81
CA GLU A 141 -6.98 -14.03 -1.53
C GLU A 141 -6.26 -13.04 -2.45
N GLU A 142 -4.96 -13.24 -2.71
CA GLU A 142 -4.23 -12.45 -3.73
C GLU A 142 -4.86 -12.60 -5.14
N LEU A 143 -5.28 -13.81 -5.52
CA LEU A 143 -5.96 -14.05 -6.79
C LEU A 143 -7.34 -13.39 -6.82
N LEU A 144 -8.11 -13.47 -5.74
CA LEU A 144 -9.42 -12.84 -5.61
C LEU A 144 -9.34 -11.31 -5.73
N LEU A 145 -8.28 -10.72 -5.17
CA LEU A 145 -7.98 -9.28 -5.24
C LEU A 145 -7.33 -8.84 -6.57
N SER A 146 -7.01 -9.78 -7.46
CA SER A 146 -6.48 -9.48 -8.79
C SER A 146 -7.59 -9.12 -9.78
N GLU A 147 -7.25 -8.58 -10.96
CA GLU A 147 -8.25 -8.30 -12.01
C GLU A 147 -8.98 -9.56 -12.50
N PHE A 148 -8.38 -10.75 -12.34
CA PHE A 148 -9.01 -12.03 -12.67
C PHE A 148 -10.06 -12.48 -11.64
N GLY A 149 -9.89 -12.06 -10.38
CA GLY A 149 -10.87 -12.30 -9.30
C GLY A 149 -11.92 -11.20 -9.22
N GLY A 150 -11.55 -9.96 -9.55
CA GLY A 150 -12.47 -8.82 -9.65
C GLY A 150 -13.02 -8.31 -8.32
N LEU A 151 -12.49 -8.78 -7.18
CA LEU A 151 -12.87 -8.30 -5.86
C LEU A 151 -11.92 -7.19 -5.41
N ASP A 152 -12.48 -6.17 -4.76
CA ASP A 152 -11.72 -5.22 -3.95
C ASP A 152 -11.86 -5.60 -2.46
N PRO A 153 -11.07 -5.02 -1.54
CA PRO A 153 -11.16 -5.33 -0.12
C PRO A 153 -12.55 -5.08 0.50
N LEU A 154 -13.32 -4.12 -0.01
CA LEU A 154 -14.67 -3.82 0.48
C LEU A 154 -15.68 -4.87 0.00
N ARG A 155 -15.58 -5.32 -1.25
CA ARG A 155 -16.41 -6.38 -1.82
C ARG A 155 -16.12 -7.71 -1.16
N LEU A 156 -14.84 -8.03 -0.92
CA LEU A 156 -14.47 -9.21 -0.14
C LEU A 156 -15.03 -9.16 1.29
N ARG A 157 -15.05 -7.97 1.93
CA ARG A 157 -15.70 -7.79 3.22
C ARG A 157 -17.22 -8.00 3.15
N ARG A 158 -17.91 -7.41 2.16
CA ARG A 158 -19.35 -7.61 1.94
C ARG A 158 -19.69 -9.08 1.72
N LEU A 159 -18.90 -9.76 0.88
CA LEU A 159 -19.00 -11.20 0.65
C LEU A 159 -18.90 -11.98 1.97
N ARG A 160 -17.91 -11.66 2.82
CA ARG A 160 -17.75 -12.30 4.14
C ARG A 160 -18.96 -12.02 5.06
N GLU A 161 -19.46 -10.79 5.08
CA GLU A 161 -20.64 -10.40 5.87
C GLU A 161 -21.92 -11.13 5.42
N GLU A 162 -22.11 -11.30 4.12
CA GLU A 162 -23.27 -12.00 3.55
C GLU A 162 -23.20 -13.51 3.75
N ILE A 163 -22.02 -14.12 3.63
CA ILE A 163 -21.82 -15.53 3.98
C ILE A 163 -22.21 -15.74 5.45
N ASN A 164 -21.75 -14.87 6.35
CA ASN A 164 -22.08 -14.98 7.77
C ASN A 164 -23.57 -14.74 8.06
N ARG A 165 -24.23 -13.82 7.35
CA ARG A 165 -25.67 -13.54 7.54
C ARG A 165 -26.57 -14.71 7.14
N ASN A 166 -26.16 -15.48 6.14
CA ASN A 166 -26.93 -16.59 5.59
C ASN A 166 -26.44 -17.96 6.06
N ARG A 167 -25.65 -17.98 7.14
CA ARG A 167 -25.06 -19.20 7.68
C ARG A 167 -26.07 -19.94 8.55
N ASP A 168 -26.19 -21.25 8.34
CA ASP A 168 -26.98 -22.12 9.22
C ASP A 168 -26.31 -22.24 10.60
N GLU A 169 -27.12 -22.31 11.67
CA GLU A 169 -26.66 -22.38 13.07
C GLU A 169 -25.74 -23.59 13.38
N GLY A 170 -25.68 -24.59 12.51
CA GLY A 170 -24.83 -25.78 12.64
C GLY A 170 -23.59 -25.82 11.74
N ASP A 171 -23.38 -24.84 10.85
CA ASP A 171 -22.21 -24.84 9.97
C ASP A 171 -20.96 -24.37 10.72
N ALA A 172 -19.99 -25.26 10.94
CA ALA A 172 -18.74 -24.97 11.66
C ALA A 172 -17.63 -24.39 10.75
N ARG A 173 -17.83 -24.33 9.43
CA ARG A 173 -16.80 -23.85 8.48
C ARG A 173 -16.49 -22.38 8.67
N SER A 174 -15.23 -22.01 8.56
CA SER A 174 -14.82 -20.61 8.46
C SER A 174 -15.34 -19.98 7.15
N THR A 175 -15.51 -18.65 7.13
CA THR A 175 -15.92 -17.93 5.92
C THR A 175 -14.97 -18.19 4.75
N ASP A 176 -13.68 -18.32 5.02
CA ASP A 176 -12.65 -18.63 4.04
C ASP A 176 -12.85 -20.03 3.42
N GLU A 177 -13.24 -21.03 4.22
CA GLU A 177 -13.58 -22.38 3.74
C GLU A 177 -14.85 -22.38 2.88
N VAL A 178 -15.83 -21.52 3.18
CA VAL A 178 -17.03 -21.36 2.35
C VAL A 178 -16.67 -20.74 0.99
N ILE A 179 -15.80 -19.73 0.96
CA ILE A 179 -15.29 -19.15 -0.29
C ILE A 179 -14.54 -20.20 -1.13
N LEU A 180 -13.65 -20.98 -0.50
CA LEU A 180 -12.94 -22.07 -1.18
C LEU A 180 -13.90 -23.14 -1.73
N ALA A 181 -14.93 -23.50 -0.97
CA ALA A 181 -15.95 -24.44 -1.42
C ALA A 181 -16.75 -23.91 -2.63
N ALA A 182 -17.06 -22.61 -2.64
CA ALA A 182 -17.71 -21.94 -3.76
C ALA A 182 -16.83 -21.93 -5.03
N LEU A 183 -15.52 -21.71 -4.89
CA LEU A 183 -14.55 -21.81 -5.99
C LEU A 183 -14.41 -23.25 -6.53
N GLN A 184 -14.68 -24.25 -5.70
CA GLN A 184 -14.70 -25.67 -6.09
C GLN A 184 -16.05 -26.12 -6.66
N ASP A 185 -17.03 -25.23 -6.82
CA ASP A 185 -18.39 -25.55 -7.31
C ASP A 185 -19.12 -26.61 -6.47
N ARG A 186 -18.80 -26.70 -5.17
CA ARG A 186 -19.64 -27.46 -4.24
C ARG A 186 -20.88 -26.60 -4.01
N GLU A 187 -22.09 -27.12 -4.25
CA GLU A 187 -23.34 -26.37 -4.07
C GLU A 187 -23.36 -25.74 -2.65
N VAL A 188 -23.17 -24.42 -2.59
CA VAL A 188 -23.38 -23.63 -1.38
C VAL A 188 -24.61 -22.78 -1.65
N MET A 189 -25.70 -23.06 -0.94
CA MET A 189 -26.91 -22.24 -0.98
C MET A 189 -26.60 -20.92 -0.27
N ILE A 190 -26.35 -19.84 -1.02
CA ILE A 190 -26.24 -18.49 -0.47
C ILE A 190 -27.36 -17.66 -1.11
N PRO A 191 -28.29 -17.06 -0.34
CA PRO A 191 -29.43 -16.27 -0.82
C PRO A 191 -29.08 -14.93 -1.48
N PHE A 192 -27.89 -14.38 -1.23
CA PHE A 192 -27.33 -13.29 -2.02
C PHE A 192 -26.70 -13.86 -3.30
N ASP A 193 -26.30 -13.06 -4.29
CA ASP A 193 -25.60 -13.55 -5.49
C ASP A 193 -24.06 -13.38 -5.40
N PRO A 194 -23.34 -13.91 -4.38
CA PRO A 194 -21.88 -13.99 -4.43
C PRO A 194 -21.41 -15.05 -5.43
N GLN A 195 -22.33 -15.94 -5.85
CA GLN A 195 -22.16 -16.75 -7.04
C GLN A 195 -21.87 -15.83 -8.23
N GLY A 196 -22.62 -14.75 -8.46
CA GLY A 196 -22.38 -13.79 -9.54
C GLY A 196 -20.97 -13.20 -9.55
N GLU A 197 -20.42 -12.83 -8.38
CA GLU A 197 -19.07 -12.26 -8.28
C GLU A 197 -17.96 -13.32 -8.46
N LEU A 198 -18.14 -14.54 -7.94
CA LEU A 198 -17.13 -15.61 -8.04
C LEU A 198 -17.27 -16.49 -9.29
N LYS A 199 -18.44 -16.52 -9.93
CA LYS A 199 -18.77 -17.38 -11.09
C LYS A 199 -17.87 -17.16 -12.30
N PRO A 200 -17.44 -15.94 -12.65
CA PRO A 200 -16.43 -15.73 -13.68
C PRO A 200 -15.16 -16.54 -13.39
N LEU A 201 -14.63 -16.44 -12.17
CA LEU A 201 -13.41 -17.13 -11.74
C LEU A 201 -13.63 -18.64 -11.59
N THR A 202 -14.71 -19.09 -10.93
CA THR A 202 -15.06 -20.52 -10.81
C THR A 202 -15.24 -21.16 -12.19
N GLY A 203 -15.92 -20.47 -13.12
CA GLY A 203 -16.08 -20.92 -14.49
C GLY A 203 -14.75 -21.00 -15.26
N LEU A 204 -13.84 -20.05 -15.02
CA LEU A 204 -12.49 -20.05 -15.59
C LEU A 204 -11.65 -21.21 -15.04
N LEU A 205 -11.66 -21.43 -13.73
CA LEU A 205 -10.95 -22.53 -13.07
C LEU A 205 -11.43 -23.90 -13.59
N LYS A 206 -12.74 -24.08 -13.80
CA LYS A 206 -13.29 -25.30 -14.42
C LYS A 206 -12.79 -25.52 -15.86
N ARG A 207 -12.76 -24.45 -16.67
CA ARG A 207 -12.24 -24.53 -18.05
C ARG A 207 -10.76 -24.90 -18.07
N ALA A 208 -9.96 -24.23 -17.24
CA ALA A 208 -8.54 -24.51 -17.09
C ALA A 208 -8.28 -25.95 -16.59
N ALA A 209 -9.04 -26.43 -15.59
CA ALA A 209 -8.91 -27.81 -15.09
C ALA A 209 -9.29 -28.86 -16.16
N LYS A 210 -10.30 -28.59 -16.98
CA LYS A 210 -10.67 -29.46 -18.11
C LYS A 210 -9.54 -29.58 -19.13
N VAL A 211 -8.84 -28.48 -19.43
CA VAL A 211 -7.69 -28.49 -20.35
C VAL A 211 -6.52 -29.23 -19.69
N ALA A 212 -6.22 -28.93 -18.43
CA ALA A 212 -5.15 -29.56 -17.67
C ALA A 212 -5.30 -31.10 -17.55
N SER A 213 -6.53 -31.61 -17.49
CA SER A 213 -6.81 -33.06 -17.46
C SER A 213 -6.65 -33.77 -18.81
N THR A 214 -6.42 -33.04 -19.91
CA THR A 214 -6.23 -33.64 -21.23
C THR A 214 -4.78 -34.13 -21.40
N SER A 215 -4.59 -35.41 -21.73
CA SER A 215 -3.27 -36.08 -21.78
C SER A 215 -2.22 -35.47 -22.73
N ARG A 216 -2.60 -34.54 -23.62
CA ARG A 216 -1.70 -33.86 -24.56
C ARG A 216 -1.76 -32.33 -24.46
N ALA A 217 -2.41 -31.79 -23.44
CA ALA A 217 -2.47 -30.34 -23.28
C ALA A 217 -1.06 -29.77 -23.05
N THR A 218 -0.69 -28.80 -23.87
CA THR A 218 0.54 -28.04 -23.67
C THR A 218 0.29 -26.91 -22.69
N ILE A 219 1.36 -26.31 -22.17
CA ILE A 219 1.24 -25.10 -21.36
C ILE A 219 0.60 -23.96 -22.17
N THR A 220 0.93 -23.84 -23.45
CA THR A 220 0.37 -22.83 -24.35
C THR A 220 -1.15 -22.94 -24.44
N ASP A 221 -1.69 -24.16 -24.54
CA ASP A 221 -3.14 -24.41 -24.57
C ASP A 221 -3.80 -23.97 -23.25
N LEU A 222 -3.17 -24.32 -22.12
CA LEU A 222 -3.68 -23.96 -20.79
C LEU A 222 -3.68 -22.44 -20.57
N LEU A 223 -2.57 -21.76 -20.87
CA LEU A 223 -2.48 -20.30 -20.73
C LEU A 223 -3.42 -19.58 -21.69
N TRP A 224 -3.58 -20.09 -22.91
CA TRP A 224 -4.53 -19.54 -23.89
C TRP A 224 -5.98 -19.64 -23.40
N GLU A 225 -6.37 -20.79 -22.87
CA GLU A 225 -7.71 -21.02 -22.32
C GLU A 225 -8.02 -20.12 -21.14
N ILE A 226 -7.01 -19.86 -20.28
CA ILE A 226 -7.13 -18.88 -19.19
C ILE A 226 -7.27 -17.47 -19.75
N TRP A 227 -6.35 -17.04 -20.61
CA TRP A 227 -6.29 -15.65 -21.12
C TRP A 227 -7.51 -15.28 -21.97
N SER A 228 -7.97 -16.17 -22.85
CA SER A 228 -9.07 -15.91 -23.79
C SER A 228 -10.45 -15.91 -23.14
N ASN A 229 -10.61 -16.50 -21.95
CA ASN A 229 -11.89 -16.63 -21.26
C ASN A 229 -11.95 -15.92 -19.91
N ALA A 230 -10.89 -15.22 -19.51
CA ALA A 230 -10.86 -14.47 -18.27
C ALA A 230 -11.81 -13.27 -18.38
N ARG A 231 -12.65 -13.08 -17.36
CA ARG A 231 -13.66 -12.03 -17.31
C ARG A 231 -13.54 -11.26 -16.00
N ASN A 232 -13.81 -9.96 -16.07
CA ASN A 232 -13.94 -9.12 -14.88
C ASN A 232 -15.25 -9.45 -14.13
N HIS A 233 -15.47 -8.75 -13.01
CA HIS A 233 -16.71 -8.87 -12.22
C HIS A 233 -17.98 -8.38 -12.93
N GLN A 234 -17.87 -7.63 -14.03
CA GLN A 234 -18.99 -7.14 -14.85
C GLN A 234 -19.34 -8.13 -15.97
N GLY A 235 -18.49 -9.14 -16.19
CA GLY A 235 -18.63 -10.13 -17.25
C GLY A 235 -17.88 -9.78 -18.54
N ASP A 236 -17.17 -8.66 -18.61
CA ASP A 236 -16.38 -8.27 -19.78
C ASP A 236 -15.08 -9.06 -19.86
N LEU A 237 -14.60 -9.33 -21.07
CA LEU A 237 -13.36 -10.07 -21.29
C LEU A 237 -12.14 -9.20 -20.95
N LEU A 238 -11.22 -9.70 -20.13
CA LEU A 238 -10.05 -8.94 -19.69
C LEU A 238 -9.12 -8.55 -20.84
N ASN A 239 -8.94 -9.42 -21.83
CA ASN A 239 -8.11 -9.16 -22.99
C ASN A 239 -8.64 -8.00 -23.86
N GLU A 240 -9.97 -7.84 -23.95
CA GLU A 240 -10.63 -6.72 -24.62
C GLU A 240 -10.48 -5.44 -23.78
N LEU A 241 -10.71 -5.51 -22.47
CA LEU A 241 -10.53 -4.36 -21.58
C LEU A 241 -9.10 -3.82 -21.60
N TRP A 242 -8.09 -4.69 -21.56
CA TRP A 242 -6.69 -4.28 -21.60
C TRP A 242 -6.35 -3.62 -22.93
N ARG A 243 -6.89 -4.16 -24.04
CA ARG A 243 -6.77 -3.54 -25.37
C ARG A 243 -7.44 -2.17 -25.42
N ASP A 244 -8.66 -2.07 -24.92
CA ASP A 244 -9.43 -0.82 -24.94
C ASP A 244 -8.78 0.26 -24.07
N ARG A 245 -8.16 -0.11 -22.94
CA ARG A 245 -7.34 0.82 -22.13
C ARG A 245 -6.18 1.41 -22.92
N VAL A 246 -5.52 0.63 -23.77
CA VAL A 246 -4.43 1.12 -24.64
C VAL A 246 -4.96 2.04 -25.73
N ILE A 247 -6.15 1.76 -26.30
CA ILE A 247 -6.71 2.51 -27.43
C ILE A 247 -7.45 3.78 -27.00
N ALA A 248 -8.22 3.73 -25.90
CA ALA A 248 -9.20 4.74 -25.54
C ALA A 248 -8.80 5.62 -24.33
N SER A 249 -7.79 5.23 -23.55
CA SER A 249 -7.39 6.05 -22.40
C SER A 249 -6.76 7.37 -22.85
N HIS A 250 -7.08 8.44 -22.13
CA HIS A 250 -6.46 9.75 -22.31
C HIS A 250 -5.19 9.91 -21.44
N SER A 251 -4.91 8.93 -20.58
CA SER A 251 -3.78 8.92 -19.65
C SER A 251 -2.64 8.07 -20.23
N LEU A 252 -1.54 8.72 -20.61
CA LEU A 252 -0.36 8.00 -21.12
C LEU A 252 0.26 7.05 -20.07
N TYR A 253 0.02 7.31 -18.78
CA TYR A 253 0.41 6.39 -17.71
C TYR A 253 -0.39 5.08 -17.75
N GLU A 254 -1.71 5.17 -17.93
CA GLU A 254 -2.58 3.99 -18.03
C GLU A 254 -2.29 3.21 -19.31
N ILE A 255 -2.10 3.92 -20.43
CA ILE A 255 -1.69 3.32 -21.71
C ILE A 255 -0.37 2.57 -21.51
N GLY A 256 0.66 3.22 -20.96
CA GLY A 256 1.97 2.59 -20.77
C GLY A 256 1.95 1.42 -19.79
N ALA A 257 1.05 1.44 -18.79
CA ALA A 257 0.85 0.31 -17.90
C ALA A 257 0.20 -0.87 -18.61
N ALA A 258 -0.93 -0.64 -19.29
CA ALA A 258 -1.66 -1.68 -20.02
C ALA A 258 -0.84 -2.27 -21.18
N ASP A 259 -0.10 -1.43 -21.92
CA ASP A 259 0.80 -1.83 -23.01
C ASP A 259 1.91 -2.74 -22.49
N ARG A 260 2.56 -2.36 -21.39
CA ARG A 260 3.57 -3.20 -20.71
C ARG A 260 2.97 -4.53 -20.24
N ASP A 261 1.78 -4.50 -19.65
CA ASP A 261 1.15 -5.71 -19.11
C ASP A 261 0.74 -6.68 -20.23
N LEU A 262 0.30 -6.16 -21.39
CA LEU A 262 0.09 -6.96 -22.61
C LEU A 262 1.40 -7.52 -23.18
N ASP A 263 2.47 -6.72 -23.23
CA ASP A 263 3.79 -7.14 -23.68
C ASP A 263 4.34 -8.30 -22.83
N LEU A 264 4.11 -8.24 -21.51
CA LEU A 264 4.47 -9.28 -20.56
C LEU A 264 3.69 -10.58 -20.82
N VAL A 265 2.40 -10.48 -21.16
CA VAL A 265 1.61 -11.65 -21.57
C VAL A 265 2.16 -12.27 -22.86
N VAL A 266 2.47 -11.45 -23.87
CA VAL A 266 3.09 -11.93 -25.12
C VAL A 266 4.43 -12.61 -24.85
N GLU A 267 5.25 -12.03 -23.98
CA GLU A 267 6.53 -12.61 -23.57
C GLU A 267 6.36 -13.98 -22.89
N LEU A 268 5.38 -14.11 -21.99
CA LEU A 268 5.04 -15.39 -21.36
C LEU A 268 4.67 -16.45 -22.41
N PHE A 269 3.84 -16.09 -23.39
CA PHE A 269 3.47 -17.02 -24.47
C PHE A 269 4.67 -17.43 -25.33
N GLU A 270 5.60 -16.53 -25.63
CA GLU A 270 6.83 -16.86 -26.35
C GLU A 270 7.75 -17.79 -25.54
N VAL A 271 7.89 -17.55 -24.24
CA VAL A 271 8.65 -18.42 -23.33
C VAL A 271 8.00 -19.81 -23.25
N ALA A 272 6.67 -19.87 -23.12
CA ALA A 272 5.89 -21.11 -23.13
C ALA A 272 6.02 -21.89 -24.46
N ARG A 273 5.98 -21.18 -25.60
CA ARG A 273 6.17 -21.75 -26.94
C ARG A 273 7.55 -22.37 -27.08
N ARG A 274 8.62 -21.63 -26.75
CA ARG A 274 10.01 -22.12 -26.81
C ARG A 274 10.23 -23.32 -25.89
N PHE A 275 9.65 -23.31 -24.70
CA PHE A 275 9.72 -24.45 -23.79
C PHE A 275 9.07 -25.70 -24.39
N THR A 276 7.87 -25.54 -24.97
CA THR A 276 7.14 -26.64 -25.62
C THR A 276 7.90 -27.19 -26.84
N GLU A 277 8.53 -26.31 -27.65
CA GLU A 277 9.37 -26.71 -28.78
C GLU A 277 10.64 -27.45 -28.34
N ARG A 278 11.27 -27.00 -27.25
CA ARG A 278 12.47 -27.62 -26.70
C ARG A 278 12.17 -28.95 -25.99
N PHE A 279 11.00 -29.06 -25.36
CA PHE A 279 10.57 -30.22 -24.59
C PHE A 279 9.15 -30.68 -24.98
N PRO A 280 8.97 -31.32 -26.16
CA PRO A 280 7.63 -31.67 -26.69
C PRO A 280 6.78 -32.62 -25.85
N TYR A 281 7.38 -33.34 -24.91
CA TYR A 281 6.71 -34.29 -24.01
C TYR A 281 6.68 -33.82 -22.54
N SER A 282 7.04 -32.55 -22.30
CA SER A 282 6.98 -31.96 -20.96
C SER A 282 5.55 -31.71 -20.53
N THR A 283 5.31 -31.78 -19.23
CA THR A 283 4.03 -31.42 -18.65
C THR A 283 3.98 -29.91 -18.38
N PRO A 284 2.78 -29.29 -18.40
CA PRO A 284 2.63 -27.89 -18.00
C PRO A 284 3.19 -27.58 -16.61
N ALA A 285 3.15 -28.55 -15.68
CA ALA A 285 3.73 -28.39 -14.34
C ALA A 285 5.25 -28.16 -14.36
N LEU A 286 5.99 -28.85 -15.23
CA LEU A 286 7.44 -28.67 -15.37
C LEU A 286 7.79 -27.28 -15.90
N PHE A 287 6.97 -26.70 -16.78
CA PHE A 287 7.15 -25.32 -17.23
C PHE A 287 7.01 -24.33 -16.07
N LEU A 288 5.99 -24.49 -15.23
CA LEU A 288 5.77 -23.59 -14.10
C LEU A 288 6.91 -23.70 -13.07
N GLU A 289 7.45 -24.90 -12.87
CA GLU A 289 8.65 -25.11 -12.05
C GLU A 289 9.89 -24.44 -12.66
N ASP A 290 10.12 -24.61 -13.96
CA ASP A 290 11.22 -23.97 -14.70
C ASP A 290 11.14 -22.44 -14.61
N LEU A 291 9.95 -21.88 -14.84
CA LEU A 291 9.68 -20.44 -14.78
C LEU A 291 9.95 -19.86 -13.38
N ARG A 292 9.65 -20.62 -12.31
CA ARG A 292 9.93 -20.21 -10.92
C ARG A 292 11.42 -20.36 -10.55
N SER A 293 12.09 -21.34 -11.14
CA SER A 293 13.53 -21.57 -10.91
C SER A 293 14.41 -20.56 -11.65
N THR A 294 13.89 -19.98 -12.74
CA THR A 294 14.61 -19.03 -13.59
C THR A 294 14.60 -17.64 -12.97
N THR A 295 15.69 -17.29 -12.30
CA THR A 295 15.95 -15.93 -11.78
C THR A 295 16.77 -15.08 -12.76
N ILE A 296 17.31 -15.70 -13.82
CA ILE A 296 18.20 -15.05 -14.78
C ILE A 296 17.41 -14.65 -16.02
N PHE A 297 17.50 -13.37 -16.37
CA PHE A 297 16.86 -12.81 -17.55
C PHE A 297 17.42 -13.44 -18.83
N GLY A 298 16.56 -14.05 -19.63
CA GLY A 298 16.89 -14.43 -21.00
C GLY A 298 16.69 -13.24 -21.94
N ASP A 299 17.52 -13.13 -22.97
CA ASP A 299 17.24 -12.25 -24.12
C ASP A 299 16.03 -12.81 -24.88
N VAL A 300 14.83 -12.38 -24.49
CA VAL A 300 13.60 -12.75 -25.21
C VAL A 300 13.40 -11.78 -26.36
N ILE A 301 13.79 -12.22 -27.55
CA ILE A 301 13.36 -11.60 -28.82
C ILE A 301 11.88 -11.95 -29.03
N ALA A 302 10.97 -11.16 -28.47
CA ALA A 302 9.55 -11.16 -28.81
C ALA A 302 9.28 -10.00 -29.79
N PRO A 303 8.32 -10.14 -30.72
CA PRO A 303 7.92 -9.04 -31.58
C PRO A 303 7.37 -7.89 -30.73
N VAL A 304 8.03 -6.74 -30.81
CA VAL A 304 7.59 -5.48 -30.20
C VAL A 304 6.76 -4.74 -31.26
N SER A 305 5.73 -4.00 -30.85
CA SER A 305 5.17 -2.98 -31.75
C SER A 305 6.31 -2.04 -32.17
N ASP A 306 6.40 -1.66 -33.45
CA ASP A 306 7.32 -0.60 -33.86
C ASP A 306 7.03 0.61 -32.97
N GLY A 307 7.97 0.89 -32.06
CA GLY A 307 7.79 1.86 -31.00
C GLY A 307 7.36 3.17 -31.63
N GLY A 308 6.13 3.59 -31.34
CA GLY A 308 5.57 4.84 -31.84
C GLY A 308 6.40 6.04 -31.38
N ASP A 309 5.84 7.24 -31.48
CA ASP A 309 6.50 8.46 -31.03
C ASP A 309 6.72 8.45 -29.49
N ARG A 310 7.82 7.85 -29.01
CA ARG A 310 8.13 7.62 -27.58
C ARG A 310 9.62 7.86 -27.28
N VAL A 311 9.90 8.35 -26.07
CA VAL A 311 11.26 8.56 -25.55
C VAL A 311 11.90 7.24 -25.13
N THR A 312 13.11 6.97 -25.60
CA THR A 312 13.85 5.74 -25.25
C THR A 312 14.58 5.88 -23.91
N LEU A 313 14.26 4.99 -22.96
CA LEU A 313 14.96 4.85 -21.68
C LEU A 313 15.93 3.67 -21.77
N THR A 314 17.23 3.94 -21.78
CA THR A 314 18.25 2.93 -22.05
C THR A 314 19.47 3.07 -21.13
N THR A 315 20.31 2.03 -21.13
CA THR A 315 21.61 2.06 -20.46
C THR A 315 22.70 2.46 -21.45
N VAL A 316 23.83 2.97 -20.96
CA VAL A 316 24.96 3.31 -21.83
C VAL A 316 25.43 2.15 -22.71
N HIS A 317 25.34 0.91 -22.22
CA HIS A 317 25.74 -0.28 -22.97
C HIS A 317 24.75 -0.64 -24.07
N SER A 318 23.46 -0.44 -23.80
CA SER A 318 22.37 -0.73 -24.75
C SER A 318 22.19 0.39 -25.80
N ALA A 319 22.70 1.60 -25.54
CA ALA A 319 22.73 2.70 -26.51
C ALA A 319 23.66 2.46 -27.73
N LYS A 320 24.30 1.29 -27.82
CA LYS A 320 25.22 0.95 -28.92
C LYS A 320 24.49 0.79 -30.24
N GLY A 321 24.96 1.51 -31.26
CA GLY A 321 24.40 1.45 -32.61
C GLY A 321 23.25 2.44 -32.86
N ASN A 322 22.79 3.12 -31.81
CA ASN A 322 21.74 4.14 -31.89
C ASN A 322 22.33 5.56 -31.71
N ASP A 323 21.62 6.55 -32.23
CA ASP A 323 21.85 7.98 -32.00
C ASP A 323 20.53 8.75 -32.14
N TRP A 324 20.41 9.85 -31.40
CA TRP A 324 19.17 10.62 -31.24
C TRP A 324 19.44 12.11 -31.39
N LYS A 325 18.42 12.90 -31.77
CA LYS A 325 18.54 14.36 -31.78
C LYS A 325 18.77 14.92 -30.39
N VAL A 326 18.04 14.41 -29.40
CA VAL A 326 18.14 14.83 -28.01
C VAL A 326 18.60 13.65 -27.15
N VAL A 327 19.70 13.81 -26.42
CA VAL A 327 20.14 12.83 -25.42
C VAL A 327 20.28 13.47 -24.06
N VAL A 328 19.70 12.83 -23.06
CA VAL A 328 19.84 13.20 -21.65
C VAL A 328 20.69 12.12 -20.97
N ILE A 329 21.83 12.51 -20.41
CA ILE A 329 22.63 11.63 -19.54
C ILE A 329 22.24 11.94 -18.10
N ALA A 330 21.65 10.94 -17.43
CA ALA A 330 21.15 11.08 -16.08
C ALA A 330 21.96 10.28 -15.06
N GLY A 331 22.03 10.81 -13.83
CA GLY A 331 22.67 10.16 -12.70
C GLY A 331 24.20 10.17 -12.74
N VAL A 332 24.81 11.29 -13.17
CA VAL A 332 26.27 11.45 -13.19
C VAL A 332 26.79 11.83 -11.78
N GLN A 333 26.66 10.87 -10.86
CA GLN A 333 27.08 11.03 -9.45
C GLN A 333 28.37 10.29 -9.16
N ASP A 334 29.09 10.75 -8.14
CA ASP A 334 30.24 10.02 -7.63
C ASP A 334 29.83 8.62 -7.15
N GLY A 335 30.66 7.63 -7.43
CA GLY A 335 30.37 6.21 -7.14
C GLY A 335 29.28 5.54 -8.00
N ILE A 336 28.49 6.29 -8.78
CA ILE A 336 27.54 5.75 -9.78
C ILE A 336 28.17 5.81 -11.17
N TRP A 337 28.64 6.99 -11.59
CA TRP A 337 29.32 7.18 -12.87
C TRP A 337 30.42 8.24 -12.69
N PRO A 338 31.69 7.81 -12.54
CA PRO A 338 32.25 6.47 -12.81
C PRO A 338 31.95 5.42 -11.74
N ASN A 339 31.69 4.19 -12.18
CA ASN A 339 31.66 3.03 -11.29
C ASN A 339 33.04 2.38 -11.18
N LEU A 340 33.81 2.80 -10.19
CA LEU A 340 35.18 2.29 -9.95
C LEU A 340 35.20 1.03 -9.05
N LYS A 341 34.04 0.47 -8.70
CA LYS A 341 33.98 -0.76 -7.89
C LYS A 341 34.46 -1.94 -8.72
N MET A 342 35.63 -2.48 -8.37
CA MET A 342 36.13 -3.71 -8.98
C MET A 342 35.20 -4.86 -8.63
N ARG A 343 34.48 -5.40 -9.62
CA ARG A 343 33.78 -6.68 -9.50
C ARG A 343 34.81 -7.80 -9.61
N GLY A 344 35.59 -7.98 -8.54
CA GLY A 344 36.59 -9.05 -8.49
C GLY A 344 35.89 -10.40 -8.56
N SER A 345 36.38 -11.27 -9.45
CA SER A 345 36.06 -12.69 -9.35
C SER A 345 36.77 -13.28 -8.13
N LEU A 346 36.19 -14.26 -7.44
CA LEU A 346 36.88 -15.00 -6.38
C LEU A 346 38.22 -15.59 -6.87
N LEU A 347 38.32 -15.84 -8.17
CA LEU A 347 39.51 -16.34 -8.86
C LEU A 347 40.44 -15.24 -9.40
N GLY A 348 40.05 -13.96 -9.29
CA GLY A 348 40.86 -12.82 -9.73
C GLY A 348 41.11 -12.76 -11.23
N SER A 349 40.11 -13.07 -12.05
CA SER A 349 40.21 -13.12 -13.53
C SER A 349 40.74 -11.82 -14.15
N GLU A 350 40.38 -10.67 -13.59
CA GLU A 350 40.85 -9.35 -13.99
C GLU A 350 42.37 -9.20 -13.86
N ARG A 351 42.96 -9.79 -12.81
CA ARG A 351 44.41 -9.76 -12.59
C ARG A 351 45.14 -10.64 -13.60
N LEU A 352 44.53 -11.72 -14.06
CA LEU A 352 45.12 -12.61 -15.07
C LEU A 352 45.26 -11.89 -16.42
N VAL A 353 44.27 -11.08 -16.81
CA VAL A 353 44.34 -10.25 -18.02
C VAL A 353 45.48 -9.25 -17.92
N GLU A 354 45.64 -8.58 -16.78
CA GLU A 354 46.72 -7.60 -16.60
C GLU A 354 48.11 -8.25 -16.50
N ILE A 355 48.22 -9.44 -15.90
CA ILE A 355 49.46 -10.24 -15.92
C ILE A 355 49.86 -10.62 -17.35
N GLN A 356 48.87 -10.94 -18.21
CA GLN A 356 49.16 -11.24 -19.61
C GLN A 356 49.63 -9.99 -20.37
N ARG A 357 49.12 -8.80 -20.05
CA ARG A 357 49.48 -7.53 -20.71
C ARG A 357 50.83 -6.98 -20.25
N TYR A 358 51.10 -7.02 -18.95
CA TYR A 358 52.24 -6.31 -18.32
C TYR A 358 53.25 -7.24 -17.63
N GLY A 359 53.00 -8.55 -17.62
CA GLY A 359 53.85 -9.54 -16.96
C GLY A 359 53.54 -9.72 -15.47
N LEU A 360 54.39 -10.51 -14.80
CA LEU A 360 54.27 -10.79 -13.37
C LEU A 360 54.76 -9.61 -12.53
N LEU A 361 53.83 -8.72 -12.18
CA LEU A 361 54.06 -7.59 -11.28
C LEU A 361 53.57 -7.87 -9.86
N PRO A 362 54.04 -7.12 -8.85
CA PRO A 362 53.49 -7.15 -7.50
C PRO A 362 51.97 -6.95 -7.49
N ARG A 363 51.29 -7.63 -6.57
CA ARG A 363 49.81 -7.63 -6.50
C ARG A 363 49.21 -6.22 -6.39
N ALA A 364 49.86 -5.33 -5.67
CA ALA A 364 49.40 -3.95 -5.51
C ALA A 364 49.47 -3.16 -6.83
N GLU A 365 50.52 -3.37 -7.61
CA GLU A 365 50.70 -2.73 -8.93
C GLU A 365 49.68 -3.26 -9.95
N LEU A 366 49.45 -4.56 -9.99
CA LEU A 366 48.40 -5.15 -10.84
C LEU A 366 46.99 -4.65 -10.48
N ALA A 367 46.72 -4.46 -9.19
CA ALA A 367 45.45 -3.91 -8.73
C ALA A 367 45.30 -2.44 -9.13
N ALA A 368 46.37 -1.64 -9.03
CA ALA A 368 46.37 -0.25 -9.48
C ALA A 368 46.21 -0.14 -11.02
N LEU A 369 46.86 -1.02 -11.79
CA LEU A 369 46.69 -1.10 -13.25
C LEU A 369 45.25 -1.46 -13.62
N SER A 370 44.66 -2.44 -12.93
CA SER A 370 43.25 -2.83 -13.13
C SER A 370 42.29 -1.68 -12.80
N ALA A 371 42.55 -0.94 -11.71
CA ALA A 371 41.77 0.23 -11.32
C ALA A 371 41.83 1.35 -12.37
N ASN A 372 43.04 1.64 -12.87
CA ASN A 372 43.26 2.65 -13.90
C ASN A 372 42.61 2.24 -15.23
N ALA A 373 42.71 0.96 -15.61
CA ALA A 373 42.04 0.44 -16.80
C ALA A 373 40.51 0.62 -16.70
N LEU A 374 39.93 0.29 -15.54
CA LEU A 374 38.49 0.49 -15.29
C LEU A 374 38.10 1.98 -15.35
N ALA A 375 38.90 2.87 -14.76
CA ALA A 375 38.65 4.31 -14.81
C ALA A 375 38.69 4.87 -16.25
N LEU A 376 39.63 4.39 -17.07
CA LEU A 376 39.70 4.73 -18.49
C LEU A 376 38.51 4.18 -19.28
N ASP A 377 38.05 2.96 -18.97
CA ASP A 377 36.86 2.37 -19.59
C ASP A 377 35.58 3.14 -19.23
N GLU A 378 35.41 3.55 -17.97
CA GLU A 378 34.28 4.39 -17.54
C GLU A 378 34.30 5.78 -18.20
N ALA A 379 35.50 6.38 -18.38
CA ALA A 379 35.65 7.64 -19.10
C ALA A 379 35.28 7.50 -20.59
N ARG A 380 35.68 6.39 -21.23
CA ARG A 380 35.27 6.06 -22.61
C ARG A 380 33.77 5.84 -22.72
N LEU A 381 33.14 5.20 -21.73
CA LEU A 381 31.69 5.01 -21.71
C LEU A 381 30.95 6.35 -21.61
N PHE A 382 31.44 7.29 -20.79
CA PHE A 382 30.85 8.62 -20.70
C PHE A 382 30.99 9.40 -22.02
N ASP A 383 32.18 9.43 -22.60
CA ASP A 383 32.42 10.04 -23.93
C ASP A 383 31.60 9.36 -25.05
N PHE A 384 31.42 8.05 -24.98
CA PHE A 384 30.56 7.31 -25.90
C PHE A 384 29.09 7.76 -25.79
N ALA A 385 28.60 7.99 -24.56
CA ALA A 385 27.24 8.43 -24.27
C ALA A 385 26.97 9.86 -24.78
N THR A 386 27.90 10.79 -24.54
CA THR A 386 27.74 12.19 -25.00
C THR A 386 27.69 12.28 -26.52
N LYS A 387 28.43 11.40 -27.22
CA LYS A 387 28.43 11.28 -28.69
C LYS A 387 27.18 10.61 -29.27
N ARG A 388 26.19 10.23 -28.47
CA ARG A 388 24.89 9.73 -28.97
C ARG A 388 23.96 10.88 -29.41
N ALA A 389 24.19 12.10 -28.93
CA ALA A 389 23.42 13.29 -29.30
C ALA A 389 23.82 13.83 -30.68
N ARG A 390 22.84 14.16 -31.52
CA ARG A 390 23.05 14.86 -32.80
C ARG A 390 22.89 16.38 -32.70
N GLU A 391 21.92 16.85 -31.91
CA GLU A 391 21.56 18.28 -31.85
C GLU A 391 21.62 18.83 -30.43
N HIS A 392 21.11 18.09 -29.43
CA HIS A 392 21.00 18.54 -28.05
C HIS A 392 21.51 17.50 -27.06
N LEU A 393 22.35 17.93 -26.12
CA LEU A 393 22.89 17.11 -25.04
C LEU A 393 22.59 17.76 -23.68
N LEU A 394 21.93 17.03 -22.80
CA LEU A 394 21.73 17.43 -21.41
C LEU A 394 22.47 16.45 -20.50
N VAL A 395 23.31 16.94 -19.60
CA VAL A 395 23.93 16.14 -18.54
C VAL A 395 23.40 16.60 -17.20
N THR A 396 22.94 15.67 -16.37
CA THR A 396 22.30 15.99 -15.09
C THR A 396 22.94 15.26 -13.92
N ALA A 397 23.07 15.97 -12.81
CA ALA A 397 23.54 15.45 -11.52
C ALA A 397 22.66 15.98 -10.37
N VAL A 398 22.88 15.42 -9.18
CA VAL A 398 22.11 15.70 -7.96
C VAL A 398 23.11 16.06 -6.89
N SER A 399 22.79 17.10 -6.14
CA SER A 399 23.63 17.65 -5.10
C SER A 399 22.82 17.72 -3.82
N ARG A 400 23.19 16.88 -2.85
CA ARG A 400 22.61 16.79 -1.51
C ARG A 400 23.73 16.57 -0.49
N GLU A 401 23.37 16.49 0.79
CA GLU A 401 24.33 16.19 1.86
C GLU A 401 25.06 14.85 1.65
N ASP A 402 24.37 13.82 1.14
CA ASP A 402 24.93 12.49 0.90
C ASP A 402 25.27 12.18 -0.59
N ASP A 403 24.79 13.00 -1.53
CA ASP A 403 24.97 12.80 -2.97
C ASP A 403 25.79 13.94 -3.57
N ILE A 404 26.92 13.62 -4.20
CA ILE A 404 27.82 14.60 -4.81
C ILE A 404 27.94 14.30 -6.32
N PRO A 405 27.83 15.33 -7.20
CA PRO A 405 28.11 15.18 -8.62
C PRO A 405 29.52 14.63 -8.88
N SER A 406 29.67 13.80 -9.91
CA SER A 406 30.98 13.22 -10.21
C SER A 406 31.92 14.23 -10.89
N PRO A 407 33.25 13.96 -10.92
CA PRO A 407 34.19 14.75 -11.70
C PRO A 407 33.79 14.90 -13.18
N TYR A 408 33.13 13.89 -13.77
CA TYR A 408 32.65 13.95 -15.15
C TYR A 408 31.58 15.03 -15.34
N PHE A 409 30.74 15.26 -14.34
CA PHE A 409 29.76 16.35 -14.38
C PHE A 409 30.47 17.71 -14.34
N PHE A 410 31.42 17.91 -13.43
CA PHE A 410 32.15 19.18 -13.33
C PHE A 410 32.98 19.49 -14.58
N ASP A 411 33.68 18.50 -15.14
CA ASP A 411 34.45 18.66 -16.37
C ASP A 411 33.56 19.01 -17.58
N PHE A 412 32.32 18.50 -17.60
CA PHE A 412 31.34 18.83 -18.62
C PHE A 412 30.71 20.21 -18.39
N ALA A 413 30.32 20.51 -17.16
CA ALA A 413 29.75 21.80 -16.73
C ALA A 413 30.73 22.96 -16.94
N ALA A 414 32.04 22.74 -16.86
CA ALA A 414 33.05 23.75 -17.19
C ALA A 414 33.07 24.15 -18.67
N LYS A 415 32.49 23.35 -19.57
CA LYS A 415 32.52 23.54 -21.03
C LYS A 415 31.19 24.02 -21.60
N CYS A 416 30.13 24.10 -20.80
CA CYS A 416 28.80 24.47 -21.26
C CYS A 416 28.05 25.29 -20.20
N PRO A 417 26.94 25.97 -20.55
CA PRO A 417 26.13 26.66 -19.57
C PRO A 417 25.59 25.70 -18.50
N VAL A 418 25.60 26.16 -17.24
CA VAL A 418 24.95 25.46 -16.12
C VAL A 418 23.62 26.15 -15.86
N GLY A 419 22.52 25.42 -16.00
CA GLY A 419 21.17 25.89 -15.68
C GLY A 419 20.75 25.48 -14.27
N GLU A 420 20.04 26.37 -13.56
CA GLU A 420 19.50 26.08 -12.21
C GLU A 420 18.17 25.30 -12.24
N SER A 421 17.35 25.49 -13.29
CA SER A 421 16.11 24.74 -13.54
C SER A 421 15.59 25.06 -14.96
N VAL A 422 14.71 24.21 -15.51
CA VAL A 422 13.98 24.53 -16.75
C VAL A 422 12.94 25.62 -16.42
N ASP A 423 12.62 26.48 -17.38
CA ASP A 423 11.59 27.54 -17.29
C ASP A 423 10.25 27.06 -16.68
N ALA A 424 9.33 28.00 -16.41
CA ALA A 424 7.96 27.75 -15.95
C ALA A 424 7.35 26.45 -16.53
N PRO A 425 6.75 25.62 -15.67
CA PRO A 425 6.38 24.26 -16.04
C PRO A 425 5.47 24.21 -17.28
N LEU A 426 5.84 23.40 -18.27
CA LEU A 426 5.07 23.20 -19.51
C LEU A 426 4.05 22.07 -19.42
N SER A 427 4.05 21.33 -18.32
CA SER A 427 3.07 20.29 -18.04
C SER A 427 1.79 20.93 -17.46
N PRO A 428 0.57 20.48 -17.83
CA PRO A 428 -0.66 21.14 -17.40
C PRO A 428 -0.84 21.23 -15.88
N LEU A 429 -0.60 20.14 -15.14
CA LEU A 429 -0.80 20.12 -13.69
C LEU A 429 0.20 21.04 -12.95
N PRO A 430 1.52 20.96 -13.22
CA PRO A 430 2.46 21.87 -12.57
C PRO A 430 2.28 23.33 -13.01
N LEU A 431 1.83 23.59 -14.25
CA LEU A 431 1.46 24.94 -14.70
C LEU A 431 0.27 25.49 -13.91
N ILE A 432 -0.82 24.73 -13.79
CA ILE A 432 -1.99 25.13 -12.99
C ILE A 432 -1.57 25.37 -11.54
N ALA A 433 -0.76 24.49 -10.95
CA ALA A 433 -0.26 24.66 -9.58
C ALA A 433 0.59 25.93 -9.43
N HIS A 434 1.47 26.21 -10.40
CA HIS A 434 2.30 27.41 -10.42
C HIS A 434 1.44 28.68 -10.50
N LEU A 435 0.49 28.73 -11.45
CA LEU A 435 -0.41 29.86 -11.62
C LEU A 435 -1.31 30.07 -10.39
N ARG A 436 -1.82 28.99 -9.77
CA ARG A 436 -2.59 29.07 -8.53
C ARG A 436 -1.78 29.68 -7.39
N ARG A 437 -0.53 29.26 -7.24
CA ARG A 437 0.39 29.82 -6.25
C ARG A 437 0.61 31.31 -6.49
N GLU A 438 0.89 31.71 -7.73
CA GLU A 438 1.07 33.13 -8.06
C GLU A 438 -0.17 33.98 -7.76
N VAL A 439 -1.38 33.47 -8.05
CA VAL A 439 -2.63 34.20 -7.76
C VAL A 439 -2.84 34.40 -6.25
N MET A 440 -2.46 33.41 -5.43
CA MET A 440 -2.62 33.46 -3.97
C MET A 440 -1.49 34.21 -3.25
N ASP A 441 -0.35 34.41 -3.90
CA ASP A 441 0.83 35.07 -3.33
C ASP A 441 0.60 36.59 -3.22
N GLN A 442 0.40 37.08 -2.00
CA GLN A 442 0.12 38.50 -1.75
C GLN A 442 1.34 39.40 -1.98
N ASP A 443 2.55 38.85 -1.99
CA ASP A 443 3.79 39.60 -2.18
C ASP A 443 4.05 39.90 -3.67
N LEU A 444 3.36 39.22 -4.60
CA LEU A 444 3.50 39.45 -6.04
C LEU A 444 2.74 40.70 -6.52
N PRO A 445 3.30 41.44 -7.51
CA PRO A 445 2.63 42.56 -8.14
C PRO A 445 1.24 42.19 -8.66
N ARG A 446 0.27 43.09 -8.46
CA ARG A 446 -1.12 42.89 -8.88
C ARG A 446 -1.25 42.51 -10.36
N GLU A 447 -0.47 43.14 -11.23
CA GLU A 447 -0.46 42.85 -12.67
C GLU A 447 -0.09 41.39 -12.97
N ARG A 448 0.91 40.84 -12.26
CA ARG A 448 1.31 39.44 -12.42
C ARG A 448 0.20 38.50 -11.98
N ARG A 449 -0.45 38.79 -10.84
CA ARG A 449 -1.60 38.02 -10.35
C ARG A 449 -2.77 38.03 -11.31
N GLU A 450 -3.10 39.19 -11.87
CA GLU A 450 -4.18 39.33 -12.87
C GLU A 450 -3.88 38.56 -14.16
N ARG A 451 -2.62 38.56 -14.62
CA ARG A 451 -2.18 37.73 -15.74
C ARG A 451 -2.33 36.23 -15.45
N SER A 452 -1.86 35.76 -14.29
CA SER A 452 -1.95 34.34 -13.91
C SER A 452 -3.40 33.89 -13.72
N ALA A 453 -4.28 34.75 -13.18
CA ALA A 453 -5.71 34.50 -13.09
C ALA A 453 -6.38 34.41 -14.49
N THR A 454 -5.98 35.29 -15.42
CA THR A 454 -6.46 35.24 -16.81
C THR A 454 -6.05 33.94 -17.50
N MET A 455 -4.82 33.48 -17.26
CA MET A 455 -4.32 32.22 -17.82
C MET A 455 -5.03 31.00 -17.23
N LEU A 456 -5.33 30.99 -15.92
CA LEU A 456 -6.14 29.95 -15.29
C LEU A 456 -7.57 29.91 -15.86
N LYS A 457 -8.16 31.08 -16.13
CA LYS A 457 -9.47 31.15 -16.78
C LYS A 457 -9.44 30.54 -18.18
N ALA A 458 -8.45 30.88 -18.99
CA ALA A 458 -8.29 30.30 -20.33
C ALA A 458 -8.12 28.77 -20.27
N LEU A 459 -7.29 28.27 -19.35
CA LEU A 459 -7.13 26.82 -19.14
C LEU A 459 -8.45 26.14 -18.72
N ALA A 460 -9.24 26.79 -17.86
CA ALA A 460 -10.54 26.25 -17.45
C ALA A 460 -11.54 26.16 -18.62
N GLU A 461 -11.55 27.16 -19.51
CA GLU A 461 -12.39 27.20 -20.72
C GLU A 461 -12.02 26.10 -21.72
N GLU A 462 -10.73 25.74 -21.82
CA GLU A 462 -10.20 24.64 -22.64
C GLU A 462 -10.39 23.24 -22.00
N GLY A 463 -11.12 23.14 -20.88
CA GLY A 463 -11.48 21.86 -20.25
C GLY A 463 -10.53 21.36 -19.16
N PHE A 464 -9.52 22.13 -18.76
CA PHE A 464 -8.69 21.79 -17.59
C PHE A 464 -9.45 22.05 -16.29
N THR A 465 -10.18 21.03 -15.81
CA THR A 465 -11.08 21.13 -14.65
C THR A 465 -10.42 21.66 -13.37
N LEU A 466 -9.15 21.33 -13.14
CA LEU A 466 -8.39 21.77 -11.95
C LEU A 466 -7.98 23.25 -11.99
N ALA A 467 -8.09 23.91 -13.14
CA ALA A 467 -7.89 25.36 -13.25
C ALA A 467 -9.09 26.14 -12.69
N HIS A 468 -10.28 25.53 -12.67
CA HIS A 468 -11.50 26.16 -12.17
C HIS A 468 -11.49 26.27 -10.63
N SER A 469 -11.75 27.46 -10.10
CA SER A 469 -11.69 27.74 -8.66
C SER A 469 -12.65 26.89 -7.82
N SER A 470 -13.80 26.52 -8.38
CA SER A 470 -14.77 25.64 -7.69
C SER A 470 -14.27 24.21 -7.47
N ARG A 471 -13.12 23.81 -8.06
CA ARG A 471 -12.50 22.50 -7.86
C ARG A 471 -11.29 22.56 -6.91
N TRP A 472 -11.00 23.73 -6.34
CA TRP A 472 -9.86 23.90 -5.45
C TRP A 472 -10.19 23.34 -4.06
N LEU A 473 -9.35 22.41 -3.60
CA LEU A 473 -9.38 21.91 -2.24
C LEU A 473 -9.23 23.09 -1.25
N GLY A 474 -10.10 23.15 -0.24
CA GLY A 474 -10.11 24.21 0.78
C GLY A 474 -11.10 25.37 0.51
N PHE A 475 -11.67 25.48 -0.69
CA PHE A 475 -12.65 26.53 -1.03
C PHE A 475 -14.11 26.07 -1.02
N HIS A 476 -14.36 24.77 -0.80
CA HIS A 476 -15.71 24.25 -0.68
C HIS A 476 -16.33 24.66 0.66
N ALA A 477 -17.56 25.16 0.61
CA ALA A 477 -18.37 25.35 1.81
C ALA A 477 -18.66 23.98 2.48
N LEU A 478 -18.97 24.03 3.78
CA LEU A 478 -19.44 22.85 4.50
C LEU A 478 -20.68 22.28 3.81
N SER A 479 -20.77 20.95 3.75
CA SER A 479 -21.92 20.26 3.14
C SER A 479 -23.22 20.48 3.91
N THR A 480 -23.11 20.71 5.22
CA THR A 480 -24.22 21.01 6.13
C THR A 480 -23.70 21.73 7.37
N ASP A 481 -24.52 22.62 7.91
CA ASP A 481 -24.38 23.25 9.23
C ASP A 481 -25.49 22.79 10.21
N ALA A 482 -26.28 21.80 9.82
CA ALA A 482 -27.35 21.26 10.65
C ALA A 482 -26.80 20.55 11.91
N PRO A 483 -27.50 20.63 13.06
CA PRO A 483 -27.15 19.90 14.26
C PRO A 483 -27.29 18.38 14.07
N LEU A 484 -26.52 17.60 14.85
CA LEU A 484 -26.60 16.14 14.83
C LEU A 484 -27.99 15.61 15.23
N VAL A 485 -28.64 16.29 16.16
CA VAL A 485 -30.00 15.99 16.63
C VAL A 485 -30.87 17.22 16.44
N ALA A 486 -32.03 17.05 15.81
CA ALA A 486 -32.97 18.15 15.59
C ALA A 486 -33.47 18.78 16.90
N ASP A 487 -33.83 20.06 16.84
CA ASP A 487 -34.41 20.77 17.98
C ASP A 487 -35.72 20.11 18.46
N GLY A 488 -35.82 19.91 19.77
CA GLY A 488 -36.95 19.22 20.41
C GLY A 488 -36.93 17.69 20.35
N ALA A 489 -36.06 17.07 19.53
CA ALA A 489 -35.90 15.62 19.51
C ALA A 489 -35.15 15.10 20.75
N GLU A 490 -35.38 13.81 21.06
CA GLU A 490 -34.68 13.11 22.14
C GLU A 490 -33.21 12.85 21.76
N ILE A 491 -32.29 13.09 22.70
CA ILE A 491 -30.85 12.92 22.51
C ILE A 491 -30.47 11.52 23.03
N PRO A 492 -30.08 10.57 22.15
CA PRO A 492 -29.68 9.24 22.58
C PRO A 492 -28.25 9.26 23.14
N VAL A 493 -28.12 8.93 24.43
CA VAL A 493 -26.83 8.94 25.14
C VAL A 493 -26.61 7.59 25.81
N SER A 494 -25.38 7.05 25.70
CA SER A 494 -24.96 5.91 26.51
C SER A 494 -24.09 6.39 27.67
N PRO A 495 -24.24 5.85 28.90
CA PRO A 495 -23.40 6.19 30.05
C PRO A 495 -21.89 6.13 29.75
N SER A 496 -21.47 5.13 28.97
CA SER A 496 -20.06 4.93 28.57
C SER A 496 -19.52 5.98 27.59
N GLU A 497 -20.41 6.72 26.91
CA GLU A 497 -20.04 7.77 25.95
C GLU A 497 -19.81 9.13 26.62
N ILE A 498 -20.42 9.38 27.78
CA ILE A 498 -20.38 10.69 28.47
C ILE A 498 -18.95 11.07 28.86
N ASP A 499 -18.24 10.16 29.54
CA ASP A 499 -16.84 10.40 29.94
C ASP A 499 -15.95 10.64 28.71
N ARG A 500 -16.16 9.89 27.61
CA ARG A 500 -15.41 10.07 26.36
C ARG A 500 -15.69 11.43 25.71
N PHE A 501 -16.95 11.87 25.76
CA PHE A 501 -17.36 13.17 25.21
C PHE A 501 -16.70 14.32 25.98
N ILE A 502 -16.69 14.25 27.32
CA ILE A 502 -16.07 15.26 28.18
C ILE A 502 -14.55 15.29 28.01
N GLU A 503 -13.90 14.13 27.85
CA GLU A 503 -12.47 14.08 27.56
C GLU A 503 -12.10 14.76 26.23
N CYS A 504 -12.89 14.53 25.17
CA CYS A 504 -12.73 15.17 23.87
C CYS A 504 -13.97 14.94 22.97
N GLN A 505 -14.72 16.02 22.70
CA GLN A 505 -15.96 15.97 21.93
C GLN A 505 -15.73 15.53 20.48
N LEU A 506 -14.68 16.06 19.83
CA LEU A 506 -14.35 15.71 18.45
C LEU A 506 -14.01 14.22 18.32
N ARG A 507 -13.24 13.67 19.27
CA ARG A 507 -12.90 12.24 19.27
C ARG A 507 -14.16 11.39 19.37
N TRP A 508 -15.05 11.71 20.31
CA TRP A 508 -16.32 11.02 20.48
C TRP A 508 -17.14 11.04 19.18
N PHE A 509 -17.30 12.20 18.56
CA PHE A 509 -18.12 12.34 17.35
C PHE A 509 -17.59 11.50 16.19
N LEU A 510 -16.28 11.56 15.94
CA LEU A 510 -15.66 10.82 14.84
C LEU A 510 -15.67 9.32 15.09
N GLU A 511 -15.33 8.86 16.31
CA GLU A 511 -15.39 7.45 16.67
C GLU A 511 -16.83 6.91 16.62
N LYS A 512 -17.83 7.70 17.02
CA LYS A 512 -19.25 7.33 16.91
C LYS A 512 -19.72 7.23 15.46
N SER A 513 -19.14 8.05 14.58
CA SER A 513 -19.42 8.06 13.14
C SER A 513 -18.64 7.00 12.34
N GLY A 514 -17.92 6.10 13.02
CA GLY A 514 -17.22 4.97 12.39
C GLY A 514 -15.71 5.17 12.16
N ALA A 515 -15.12 6.30 12.60
CA ALA A 515 -13.68 6.49 12.57
C ALA A 515 -12.99 5.77 13.74
N ARG A 516 -13.22 4.45 13.83
CA ARG A 516 -12.57 3.54 14.76
C ARG A 516 -11.70 2.59 13.96
N ASP A 517 -10.51 2.32 14.47
CA ASP A 517 -9.79 1.12 14.04
C ASP A 517 -10.62 -0.11 14.45
N GLY A 518 -10.53 -1.21 13.71
CA GLY A 518 -11.28 -2.44 14.03
C GLY A 518 -11.08 -2.87 15.49
N ASP A 519 -12.02 -3.66 16.03
CA ASP A 519 -11.99 -4.04 17.44
C ASP A 519 -10.64 -4.66 17.80
N SER A 520 -9.91 -3.98 18.69
CA SER A 520 -8.64 -4.49 19.20
C SER A 520 -8.85 -5.84 19.90
N GLN A 521 -7.82 -6.68 19.93
CA GLN A 521 -7.84 -7.94 20.67
C GLN A 521 -8.29 -7.74 22.13
N ALA A 522 -7.89 -6.62 22.75
CA ALA A 522 -8.29 -6.28 24.11
C ALA A 522 -9.79 -5.96 24.24
N ALA A 523 -10.41 -5.34 23.22
CA ALA A 523 -11.84 -5.05 23.20
C ALA A 523 -12.67 -6.34 23.03
N LEU A 524 -12.28 -7.20 22.08
CA LEU A 524 -12.90 -8.52 21.87
C LEU A 524 -12.78 -9.40 23.12
N LEU A 525 -11.58 -9.43 23.73
CA LEU A 525 -11.35 -10.11 25.00
C LEU A 525 -12.24 -9.53 26.11
N GLY A 526 -12.37 -8.20 26.15
CA GLY A 526 -13.27 -7.50 27.06
C GLY A 526 -14.69 -8.04 26.97
N SER A 527 -15.31 -7.92 25.80
CA SER A 527 -16.68 -8.38 25.55
C SER A 527 -16.87 -9.86 25.84
N ALA A 528 -15.89 -10.71 25.49
CA ALA A 528 -15.95 -12.13 25.80
C ALA A 528 -15.95 -12.39 27.33
N ILE A 529 -15.13 -11.68 28.09
CA ILE A 529 -15.10 -11.78 29.56
C ILE A 529 -16.43 -11.35 30.16
N HIS A 530 -17.06 -10.25 29.70
CA HIS A 530 -18.39 -9.84 30.19
C HIS A 530 -19.44 -10.92 29.93
N ALA A 531 -19.49 -11.48 28.71
CA ALA A 531 -20.43 -12.54 28.37
C ALA A 531 -20.25 -13.79 29.24
N TYR A 532 -19.00 -14.23 29.48
CA TYR A 532 -18.75 -15.37 30.37
C TYR A 532 -19.03 -15.03 31.85
N ALA A 533 -18.74 -13.81 32.29
CA ALA A 533 -19.04 -13.34 33.64
C ALA A 533 -20.55 -13.34 33.91
N GLN A 534 -21.36 -12.94 32.93
CA GLN A 534 -22.82 -13.03 32.97
C GLN A 534 -23.28 -14.49 33.14
N LEU A 535 -22.82 -15.39 32.26
CA LEU A 535 -23.20 -16.80 32.30
C LEU A 535 -22.85 -17.49 33.64
N LEU A 536 -21.70 -17.12 34.22
CA LEU A 536 -21.27 -17.58 35.55
C LEU A 536 -22.17 -17.05 36.65
N ALA A 537 -22.49 -15.74 36.62
CA ALA A 537 -23.32 -15.09 37.64
C ALA A 537 -24.77 -15.57 37.65
N GLU A 538 -25.31 -15.95 36.49
CA GLU A 538 -26.64 -16.54 36.35
C GLU A 538 -26.67 -18.06 36.67
N GLY A 539 -25.51 -18.67 36.94
CA GLY A 539 -25.39 -20.10 37.24
C GLY A 539 -25.63 -21.02 36.04
N GLN A 540 -25.57 -20.50 34.81
CA GLN A 540 -25.77 -21.29 33.59
C GLN A 540 -24.56 -22.16 33.24
N VAL A 541 -23.38 -21.74 33.68
CA VAL A 541 -22.08 -22.35 33.36
C VAL A 541 -21.24 -22.37 34.64
N ASP A 542 -20.46 -23.42 34.87
CA ASP A 542 -19.47 -23.46 35.94
C ASP A 542 -18.10 -22.89 35.49
N ILE A 543 -17.16 -22.73 36.42
CA ILE A 543 -15.84 -22.17 36.09
C ILE A 543 -15.06 -23.05 35.10
N ASP A 544 -15.15 -24.37 35.22
CA ASP A 544 -14.38 -25.30 34.38
C ASP A 544 -14.93 -25.32 32.94
N GLU A 545 -16.25 -25.24 32.78
CA GLU A 545 -16.92 -25.13 31.50
C GLU A 545 -16.67 -23.76 30.86
N ALA A 546 -16.70 -22.66 31.63
CA ALA A 546 -16.37 -21.33 31.11
C ALA A 546 -14.93 -21.27 30.57
N ARG A 547 -13.97 -21.88 31.29
CA ARG A 547 -12.58 -22.04 30.80
C ARG A 547 -12.51 -22.84 29.51
N SER A 548 -13.16 -24.00 29.46
CA SER A 548 -13.15 -24.87 28.28
C SER A 548 -13.75 -24.19 27.05
N ARG A 549 -14.86 -23.45 27.21
CA ARG A 549 -15.49 -22.67 26.14
C ARG A 549 -14.60 -21.54 25.65
N LEU A 550 -13.93 -20.81 26.57
CA LEU A 550 -12.96 -19.78 26.21
C LEU A 550 -11.79 -20.36 25.39
N GLU A 551 -11.21 -21.48 25.83
CA GLU A 551 -10.11 -22.14 25.11
C GLU A 551 -10.51 -22.57 23.69
N ARG A 552 -11.72 -23.10 23.51
CA ARG A 552 -12.24 -23.51 22.19
C ARG A 552 -12.53 -22.34 21.26
N THR A 553 -12.93 -21.20 21.80
CA THR A 553 -13.32 -20.01 21.03
C THR A 553 -12.21 -18.98 20.91
N TRP A 554 -11.05 -19.21 21.55
CA TRP A 554 -9.94 -18.26 21.62
C TRP A 554 -9.43 -17.81 20.25
N TYR A 555 -9.44 -18.69 19.25
CA TYR A 555 -9.01 -18.38 17.89
C TYR A 555 -9.83 -17.26 17.21
N LEU A 556 -11.04 -16.97 17.71
CA LEU A 556 -11.88 -15.86 17.26
C LEU A 556 -11.41 -14.52 17.82
N ILE A 557 -10.76 -14.53 19.00
CA ILE A 557 -10.27 -13.35 19.72
C ILE A 557 -8.82 -13.04 19.32
N ASP A 558 -7.97 -14.08 19.28
CA ASP A 558 -6.56 -13.97 18.91
C ASP A 558 -6.17 -15.03 17.87
N ARG A 559 -5.79 -14.56 16.68
CA ARG A 559 -5.32 -15.39 15.56
C ARG A 559 -3.81 -15.62 15.58
N SER A 560 -3.10 -15.05 16.56
CA SER A 560 -1.66 -15.28 16.71
C SER A 560 -1.37 -16.76 16.96
N THR A 561 -0.15 -17.20 16.61
CA THR A 561 0.29 -18.57 16.87
C THR A 561 1.55 -18.56 17.74
N GLY A 562 1.82 -19.69 18.41
CA GLY A 562 3.00 -19.85 19.25
C GLY A 562 2.84 -19.33 20.69
N TRP A 563 3.92 -18.76 21.24
CA TRP A 563 4.02 -18.46 22.67
C TRP A 563 3.11 -17.29 23.10
N ALA A 564 2.91 -16.30 22.22
CA ALA A 564 2.08 -15.11 22.51
C ALA A 564 0.61 -15.49 22.69
N HIS A 565 0.07 -16.28 21.76
CA HIS A 565 -1.27 -16.89 21.86
C HIS A 565 -1.47 -17.60 23.20
N THR A 566 -0.50 -18.43 23.59
CA THR A 566 -0.58 -19.21 24.83
C THR A 566 -0.49 -18.31 26.08
N HIS A 567 0.27 -17.23 26.01
CA HIS A 567 0.41 -16.26 27.09
C HIS A 567 -0.89 -15.48 27.30
N GLU A 568 -1.49 -14.93 26.24
CA GLU A 568 -2.73 -14.17 26.34
C GLU A 568 -3.92 -15.05 26.73
N LEU A 569 -4.00 -16.29 26.23
CA LEU A 569 -5.02 -17.25 26.68
C LEU A 569 -4.90 -17.50 28.18
N ARG A 570 -3.69 -17.80 28.70
CA ARG A 570 -3.46 -17.96 30.16
C ARG A 570 -3.86 -16.72 30.96
N ARG A 571 -3.62 -15.53 30.41
CA ARG A 571 -4.00 -14.27 31.03
C ARG A 571 -5.52 -14.12 31.08
N ALA A 572 -6.23 -14.44 30.01
CA ALA A 572 -7.68 -14.41 29.93
C ALA A 572 -8.33 -15.41 30.90
N THR A 573 -7.84 -16.65 30.95
CA THR A 573 -8.28 -17.66 31.93
C THR A 573 -8.10 -17.15 33.36
N ARG A 574 -6.95 -16.52 33.67
CA ARG A 574 -6.70 -15.95 34.99
C ARG A 574 -7.66 -14.80 35.35
N ILE A 575 -8.09 -14.01 34.36
CA ILE A 575 -9.09 -12.96 34.57
C ILE A 575 -10.42 -13.59 35.00
N LEU A 576 -10.89 -14.63 34.31
CA LEU A 576 -12.11 -15.35 34.67
C LEU A 576 -12.02 -15.96 36.07
N ASP A 577 -10.86 -16.56 36.42
CA ASP A 577 -10.64 -17.13 37.75
C ASP A 577 -10.74 -16.10 38.87
N ARG A 578 -10.14 -14.93 38.64
CA ARG A 578 -10.18 -13.82 39.60
C ARG A 578 -11.58 -13.24 39.73
N PHE A 579 -12.32 -13.17 38.63
CA PHE A 579 -13.73 -12.79 38.67
C PHE A 579 -14.56 -13.80 39.48
N PHE A 580 -14.38 -15.10 39.26
CA PHE A 580 -15.10 -16.15 39.99
C PHE A 580 -14.79 -16.14 41.49
N LEU A 581 -13.52 -15.95 41.86
CA LEU A 581 -13.12 -15.79 43.27
C LEU A 581 -13.78 -14.58 43.92
N TRP A 582 -13.84 -13.44 43.23
CA TRP A 582 -14.55 -12.27 43.72
C TRP A 582 -16.06 -12.52 43.82
N HIS A 583 -16.68 -13.10 42.79
CA HIS A 583 -18.11 -13.38 42.75
C HIS A 583 -18.58 -14.28 43.90
N THR A 584 -17.79 -15.31 44.23
CA THR A 584 -18.11 -16.27 45.30
C THR A 584 -17.78 -15.77 46.70
N SER A 585 -16.89 -14.78 46.84
CA SER A 585 -16.54 -14.16 48.14
C SER A 585 -17.31 -12.88 48.42
N ASN A 586 -18.11 -12.39 47.47
CA ASN A 586 -18.90 -11.18 47.66
C ASN A 586 -20.09 -11.45 48.59
N GLU A 587 -20.24 -10.62 49.62
CA GLU A 587 -21.30 -10.75 50.64
C GLU A 587 -22.64 -10.21 50.14
N ARG A 588 -22.64 -9.36 49.09
CA ARG A 588 -23.85 -8.76 48.51
C ARG A 588 -24.64 -9.75 47.65
N THR A 589 -25.96 -9.66 47.70
CA THR A 589 -26.85 -10.52 46.91
C THR A 589 -27.03 -9.98 45.49
N LEU A 590 -26.92 -10.85 44.49
CA LEU A 590 -27.13 -10.49 43.07
C LEU A 590 -28.62 -10.33 42.75
N LEU A 591 -29.01 -9.19 42.18
CA LEU A 591 -30.40 -8.95 41.73
C LEU A 591 -30.57 -9.14 40.21
N ALA A 592 -29.64 -8.61 39.42
CA ALA A 592 -29.67 -8.63 37.97
C ALA A 592 -28.26 -8.53 37.35
N THR A 593 -28.10 -9.13 36.17
CA THR A 593 -26.92 -9.05 35.29
C THR A 593 -27.34 -8.52 33.93
N GLU A 594 -26.47 -7.74 33.29
CA GLU A 594 -26.75 -7.10 31.99
C GLU A 594 -28.11 -6.38 31.94
N ALA A 595 -28.41 -5.63 33.01
CA ALA A 595 -29.70 -4.99 33.20
C ALA A 595 -29.89 -3.84 32.19
N LYS A 596 -30.98 -3.89 31.41
CA LYS A 596 -31.25 -2.91 30.36
C LYS A 596 -31.67 -1.59 30.96
N LEU A 597 -30.93 -0.55 30.59
CA LEU A 597 -31.19 0.82 30.96
C LEU A 597 -31.98 1.52 29.84
N ASP A 598 -33.15 2.06 30.18
CA ASP A 598 -33.86 3.06 29.38
C ASP A 598 -34.47 4.11 30.32
N LEU A 599 -33.77 5.25 30.45
CA LEU A 599 -34.21 6.37 31.29
C LEU A 599 -34.35 7.65 30.46
N LYS A 600 -35.44 8.36 30.68
CA LYS A 600 -35.66 9.71 30.13
C LYS A 600 -35.39 10.78 31.18
N ILE A 601 -34.45 11.69 30.89
CA ILE A 601 -34.13 12.88 31.69
C ILE A 601 -34.29 14.10 30.79
N GLY A 602 -35.41 14.83 30.92
CA GLY A 602 -35.71 15.97 30.06
C GLY A 602 -35.73 15.57 28.57
N ARG A 603 -34.78 16.11 27.78
CA ARG A 603 -34.56 15.73 26.36
C ARG A 603 -33.63 14.54 26.16
N VAL A 604 -32.89 14.11 27.18
CA VAL A 604 -31.93 13.01 27.09
C VAL A 604 -32.64 11.68 27.27
N ARG A 605 -32.41 10.74 26.35
CA ARG A 605 -32.79 9.34 26.51
C ARG A 605 -31.54 8.50 26.68
N MET A 606 -31.30 8.11 27.91
CA MET A 606 -30.14 7.33 28.31
C MET A 606 -30.41 5.85 28.08
N ARG A 607 -29.61 5.21 27.23
CA ARG A 607 -29.71 3.78 26.90
C ARG A 607 -28.39 3.06 27.13
N GLY A 608 -28.46 1.86 27.67
CA GLY A 608 -27.27 1.03 27.87
C GLY A 608 -27.60 -0.29 28.57
N SER A 609 -26.56 -0.94 29.05
CA SER A 609 -26.64 -2.10 29.95
C SER A 609 -25.75 -1.80 31.15
N ALA A 610 -26.20 -2.19 32.34
CA ALA A 610 -25.35 -2.26 33.53
C ALA A 610 -24.91 -3.71 33.74
N ASP A 611 -23.61 -3.96 33.86
CA ASP A 611 -23.07 -5.32 33.94
C ASP A 611 -23.72 -6.12 35.08
N ARG A 612 -23.84 -5.50 36.27
CA ARG A 612 -24.29 -6.18 37.48
C ARG A 612 -24.89 -5.22 38.50
N ILE A 613 -26.01 -5.63 39.10
CA ILE A 613 -26.73 -4.89 40.15
C ILE A 613 -26.87 -5.79 41.39
N GLU A 614 -26.44 -5.27 42.54
CA GLU A 614 -26.41 -5.99 43.80
C GLU A 614 -27.19 -5.25 44.89
N ILE A 615 -27.59 -5.97 45.94
CA ILE A 615 -28.19 -5.44 47.16
C ILE A 615 -27.40 -5.91 48.38
N ASP A 616 -27.15 -5.00 49.33
CA ASP A 616 -26.53 -5.35 50.61
C ASP A 616 -27.57 -5.81 51.66
N ASP A 617 -27.08 -6.24 52.82
CA ASP A 617 -27.93 -6.70 53.93
C ASP A 617 -28.81 -5.57 54.53
N ASP A 618 -28.40 -4.30 54.34
CA ASP A 618 -29.15 -3.11 54.75
C ASP A 618 -30.23 -2.71 53.73
N GLY A 619 -30.36 -3.44 52.61
CA GLY A 619 -31.33 -3.19 51.55
C GLY A 619 -30.90 -2.13 50.53
N LYS A 620 -29.65 -1.66 50.57
CA LYS A 620 -29.11 -0.63 49.67
C LYS A 620 -28.61 -1.23 48.37
N LEU A 621 -28.91 -0.55 47.27
CA LEU A 621 -28.53 -1.01 45.94
C LEU A 621 -27.15 -0.52 45.52
N PHE A 622 -26.38 -1.40 44.87
CA PHE A 622 -25.05 -1.11 44.32
C PHE A 622 -24.98 -1.44 42.83
N ILE A 623 -24.39 -0.53 42.06
CA ILE A 623 -24.00 -0.79 40.67
C ILE A 623 -22.58 -1.33 40.65
N VAL A 624 -22.36 -2.44 39.95
CA VAL A 624 -21.03 -3.00 39.72
C VAL A 624 -20.71 -3.01 38.23
N ASP A 625 -19.59 -2.39 37.83
CA ASP A 625 -19.06 -2.39 36.46
C ASP A 625 -17.70 -3.12 36.44
N LEU A 626 -17.59 -4.11 35.55
CA LEU A 626 -16.44 -4.99 35.43
C LEU A 626 -15.46 -4.39 34.43
N LYS A 627 -14.22 -4.11 34.86
CA LYS A 627 -13.17 -3.59 33.99
C LYS A 627 -12.12 -4.65 33.68
N THR A 628 -11.92 -4.91 32.39
CA THR A 628 -10.89 -5.85 31.89
C THR A 628 -9.51 -5.23 31.73
N SER A 629 -9.36 -3.93 32.01
CA SER A 629 -8.07 -3.23 32.01
C SER A 629 -7.23 -3.57 33.26
N ALA A 630 -5.93 -3.77 33.10
CA ALA A 630 -5.03 -4.02 34.24
C ALA A 630 -4.74 -2.77 35.10
N THR A 631 -4.93 -1.57 34.53
CA THR A 631 -4.65 -0.30 35.21
C THR A 631 -5.94 0.27 35.80
N PRO A 632 -6.09 0.32 37.14
CA PRO A 632 -7.27 0.86 37.79
C PRO A 632 -7.25 2.38 37.79
N LEU A 633 -8.44 3.00 37.88
CA LEU A 633 -8.56 4.43 38.16
C LEU A 633 -8.02 4.76 39.56
N THR A 634 -7.57 6.01 39.72
CA THR A 634 -7.27 6.56 41.05
C THR A 634 -8.57 6.73 41.83
N GLU A 635 -8.50 6.76 43.16
CA GLU A 635 -9.68 6.91 44.02
C GLU A 635 -10.43 8.22 43.72
N GLU A 636 -9.70 9.34 43.61
CA GLU A 636 -10.26 10.65 43.22
C GLU A 636 -11.03 10.61 41.88
N LYS A 637 -10.45 9.96 40.86
CA LYS A 637 -11.09 9.83 39.54
C LYS A 637 -12.28 8.86 39.55
N THR A 638 -12.29 7.90 40.46
CA THR A 638 -13.42 6.97 40.63
C THR A 638 -14.62 7.71 41.22
N VAL A 639 -14.39 8.55 42.24
CA VAL A 639 -15.45 9.37 42.84
C VAL A 639 -16.07 10.32 41.80
N GLN A 640 -15.26 10.84 40.88
CA GLN A 640 -15.69 11.74 39.80
C GLN A 640 -16.19 11.03 38.53
N ASN A 641 -16.24 9.69 38.52
CA ASN A 641 -16.62 8.93 37.32
C ASN A 641 -18.10 9.13 36.98
N LEU A 642 -18.39 9.69 35.79
CA LEU A 642 -19.77 9.97 35.41
C LEU A 642 -20.50 8.75 34.86
N GLN A 643 -19.79 7.75 34.31
CA GLN A 643 -20.40 6.49 33.89
C GLN A 643 -21.12 5.81 35.07
N LEU A 644 -20.45 5.62 36.21
CA LEU A 644 -21.04 5.05 37.42
C LEU A 644 -22.14 5.94 38.01
N ALA A 645 -21.91 7.26 38.06
CA ALA A 645 -22.91 8.20 38.55
C ALA A 645 -24.20 8.18 37.71
N ALA A 646 -24.09 7.98 36.39
CA ALA A 646 -25.23 7.84 35.49
C ALA A 646 -26.02 6.55 35.77
N TYR A 647 -25.35 5.42 36.02
CA TYR A 647 -26.02 4.18 36.41
C TYR A 647 -26.68 4.28 37.79
N GLN A 648 -26.04 4.89 38.77
CA GLN A 648 -26.65 5.15 40.08
C GLN A 648 -27.89 6.04 39.94
N THR A 649 -27.82 7.10 39.13
CA THR A 649 -28.97 7.99 38.84
C THR A 649 -30.11 7.22 38.16
N ALA A 650 -29.77 6.30 37.24
CA ALA A 650 -30.74 5.43 36.61
C ALA A 650 -31.44 4.50 37.59
N LEU A 651 -30.69 3.97 38.55
CA LEU A 651 -31.22 3.10 39.60
C LEU A 651 -32.20 3.87 40.49
N ALA A 652 -31.85 5.09 40.89
CA ALA A 652 -32.70 5.97 41.70
C ALA A 652 -34.04 6.32 41.04
N LYS A 653 -34.03 6.47 39.70
CA LYS A 653 -35.20 6.90 38.91
C LYS A 653 -35.96 5.74 38.25
N GLY A 654 -35.66 4.49 38.62
CA GLY A 654 -36.37 3.31 38.09
C GLY A 654 -36.13 3.04 36.59
N GLY A 655 -34.93 3.37 36.09
CA GLY A 655 -34.56 3.26 34.66
C GLY A 655 -34.25 1.84 34.17
N PHE A 656 -34.28 0.84 35.04
CA PHE A 656 -33.97 -0.57 34.70
C PHE A 656 -35.26 -1.40 34.60
N GLU A 657 -35.46 -2.08 33.46
CA GLU A 657 -36.70 -2.85 33.23
C GLU A 657 -36.79 -4.09 34.12
N GLU A 658 -35.68 -4.79 34.33
CA GLU A 658 -35.59 -6.06 35.05
C GLU A 658 -35.86 -5.93 36.56
N LEU A 659 -35.81 -4.70 37.08
CA LEU A 659 -36.05 -4.37 38.48
C LEU A 659 -37.48 -3.89 38.75
N LYS A 660 -38.27 -3.59 37.71
CA LYS A 660 -39.65 -3.09 37.89
C LYS A 660 -40.49 -4.11 38.67
N GLY A 661 -40.98 -3.69 39.84
CA GLY A 661 -41.78 -4.53 40.75
C GLY A 661 -40.99 -5.48 41.64
N ARG A 662 -39.65 -5.43 41.64
CA ARG A 662 -38.75 -6.21 42.52
C ARG A 662 -38.05 -5.37 43.59
N ILE A 663 -38.12 -4.05 43.48
CA ILE A 663 -37.54 -3.06 44.40
C ILE A 663 -38.59 -2.00 44.75
N ASP A 664 -38.38 -1.28 45.85
CA ASP A 664 -39.23 -0.16 46.26
C ASP A 664 -39.24 0.97 45.21
N GLU A 665 -40.29 1.80 45.21
CA GLU A 665 -40.46 2.91 44.26
C GLU A 665 -39.35 3.97 44.38
N GLU A 666 -38.76 4.12 45.57
CA GLU A 666 -37.59 4.97 45.85
C GLU A 666 -36.52 4.15 46.60
N PRO A 667 -35.65 3.43 45.89
CA PRO A 667 -34.65 2.59 46.53
C PRO A 667 -33.50 3.43 47.13
N GLU A 668 -33.00 3.05 48.31
CA GLU A 668 -31.76 3.62 48.83
C GLU A 668 -30.55 3.14 48.03
N ILE A 669 -29.73 4.08 47.56
CA ILE A 669 -28.51 3.78 46.79
C ILE A 669 -27.32 3.73 47.74
N GLY A 670 -26.61 2.61 47.74
CA GLY A 670 -25.38 2.41 48.51
C GLY A 670 -24.14 2.93 47.80
N GLY A 671 -24.12 2.91 46.46
CA GLY A 671 -23.03 3.47 45.66
C GLY A 671 -22.76 2.72 44.35
N GLY A 672 -21.57 2.94 43.80
CA GLY A 672 -21.06 2.24 42.62
C GLY A 672 -19.70 1.59 42.89
N GLN A 673 -19.38 0.49 42.22
CA GLN A 673 -18.12 -0.21 42.36
C GLN A 673 -17.55 -0.59 40.98
N LEU A 674 -16.28 -0.25 40.76
CA LEU A 674 -15.48 -0.77 39.65
C LEU A 674 -14.65 -1.96 40.14
N VAL A 675 -14.73 -3.08 39.44
CA VAL A 675 -13.94 -4.29 39.75
C VAL A 675 -12.90 -4.47 38.66
N TYR A 676 -11.63 -4.71 39.04
CA TYR A 676 -10.52 -4.89 38.11
C TYR A 676 -9.90 -6.30 38.18
N PRO A 677 -10.54 -7.34 37.58
CA PRO A 677 -10.01 -8.71 37.54
C PRO A 677 -8.62 -8.84 36.91
N ALA A 678 -8.31 -8.00 35.92
CA ALA A 678 -7.05 -8.09 35.16
C ALA A 678 -5.81 -7.55 35.89
N LYS A 679 -5.98 -6.82 37.00
CA LYS A 679 -4.86 -6.34 37.79
C LYS A 679 -4.25 -7.48 38.61
N ASP A 680 -2.95 -7.69 38.45
CA ASP A 680 -2.21 -8.71 39.20
C ASP A 680 -1.94 -8.23 40.64
N SER A 681 -2.78 -8.68 41.57
CA SER A 681 -2.69 -8.34 43.00
C SER A 681 -3.19 -9.51 43.86
N LYS A 682 -2.73 -9.59 45.12
CA LYS A 682 -3.10 -10.66 46.06
C LYS A 682 -4.62 -10.79 46.27
N SER A 683 -5.31 -9.68 46.39
CA SER A 683 -6.78 -9.59 46.38
C SER A 683 -7.26 -8.94 45.07
N ILE A 684 -8.53 -9.13 44.74
CA ILE A 684 -9.19 -8.40 43.66
C ILE A 684 -9.18 -6.90 43.98
N THR A 685 -8.75 -6.07 43.04
CA THR A 685 -8.76 -4.62 43.25
C THR A 685 -10.12 -4.07 42.89
N THR A 686 -10.78 -3.41 43.84
CA THR A 686 -12.02 -2.68 43.64
C THR A 686 -11.81 -1.18 43.86
N ARG A 687 -12.68 -0.36 43.27
CA ARG A 687 -12.76 1.08 43.49
C ARG A 687 -14.21 1.46 43.70
N GLU A 688 -14.49 2.19 44.76
CA GLU A 688 -15.86 2.53 45.15
C GLU A 688 -16.13 4.01 44.90
N GLN A 689 -17.33 4.28 44.40
CA GLN A 689 -17.92 5.60 44.33
C GLN A 689 -19.04 5.64 45.39
N PRO A 690 -19.01 6.61 46.32
CA PRO A 690 -20.08 6.76 47.31
C PRO A 690 -21.42 7.07 46.63
N ALA A 691 -22.50 6.93 47.38
CA ALA A 691 -23.82 7.34 46.94
C ALA A 691 -23.81 8.81 46.48
N ILE A 692 -24.36 9.05 45.30
CA ILE A 692 -24.47 10.37 44.67
C ILE A 692 -25.84 11.00 44.92
N ASP A 693 -25.95 12.32 44.73
CA ASP A 693 -27.26 12.98 44.58
C ASP A 693 -27.79 12.77 43.14
N PRO A 694 -28.88 12.00 42.95
CA PRO A 694 -29.42 11.72 41.62
C PRO A 694 -29.94 12.97 40.90
N ALA A 695 -30.36 14.01 41.64
CA ALA A 695 -30.89 15.23 41.04
C ALA A 695 -29.77 16.10 40.46
N GLU A 696 -28.66 16.24 41.19
CA GLU A 696 -27.48 16.99 40.75
C GLU A 696 -26.85 16.35 39.49
N ILE A 697 -26.66 15.03 39.53
CA ILE A 697 -26.06 14.29 38.42
C ILE A 697 -26.97 14.27 37.19
N ALA A 698 -28.29 14.13 37.37
CA ALA A 698 -29.23 14.23 36.25
C ALA A 698 -29.16 15.59 35.53
N ALA A 699 -29.09 16.69 36.28
CA ALA A 699 -28.94 18.03 35.72
C ALA A 699 -27.61 18.20 34.96
N LYS A 700 -26.52 17.64 35.50
CA LYS A 700 -25.20 17.64 34.85
C LYS A 700 -25.22 16.83 33.55
N ILE A 701 -25.80 15.64 33.55
CA ILE A 701 -25.95 14.80 32.35
C ILE A 701 -26.76 15.54 31.29
N GLU A 702 -27.87 16.17 31.67
CA GLU A 702 -28.70 16.93 30.74
C GLU A 702 -27.92 18.09 30.10
N SER A 703 -27.20 18.88 30.91
CA SER A 703 -26.36 19.99 30.44
C SER A 703 -25.28 19.54 29.45
N GLU A 704 -24.49 18.53 29.79
CA GLU A 704 -23.41 18.04 28.93
C GLU A 704 -23.93 17.38 27.65
N SER A 705 -25.07 16.69 27.75
CA SER A 705 -25.68 16.00 26.59
C SER A 705 -26.26 16.95 25.56
N LEU A 706 -26.62 18.19 25.93
CA LEU A 706 -27.06 19.20 24.95
C LEU A 706 -25.95 19.54 23.95
N ALA A 707 -24.68 19.55 24.38
CA ALA A 707 -23.56 19.76 23.48
C ALA A 707 -23.36 18.58 22.50
N MET A 708 -23.77 17.36 22.89
CA MET A 708 -23.73 16.18 22.02
C MET A 708 -24.71 16.27 20.83
N ALA A 709 -25.74 17.11 20.93
CA ALA A 709 -26.71 17.37 19.86
C ALA A 709 -26.25 18.45 18.86
N GLY A 710 -25.17 19.16 19.14
CA GLY A 710 -24.70 20.30 18.34
C GLY A 710 -24.18 19.94 16.94
N ASN A 711 -23.70 20.97 16.23
CA ASN A 711 -23.06 20.88 14.92
C ASN A 711 -21.54 21.15 14.97
N ALA A 712 -21.00 21.50 16.14
CA ALA A 712 -19.59 21.83 16.34
C ALA A 712 -19.06 21.11 17.57
N PHE A 713 -17.89 20.47 17.44
CA PHE A 713 -17.28 19.65 18.48
C PHE A 713 -15.87 20.13 18.79
N VAL A 714 -15.60 20.37 20.06
CA VAL A 714 -14.30 20.88 20.52
C VAL A 714 -13.26 19.75 20.59
N ALA A 715 -12.06 20.02 20.07
CA ALA A 715 -10.91 19.15 20.20
C ALA A 715 -10.05 19.57 21.40
N THR A 716 -9.89 18.68 22.38
CA THR A 716 -9.13 18.94 23.61
C THR A 716 -7.85 18.11 23.65
N ILE A 717 -6.72 18.71 24.07
CA ILE A 717 -5.47 17.97 24.30
C ILE A 717 -5.56 17.25 25.64
N ASN A 718 -5.38 15.93 25.64
CA ASN A 718 -5.40 15.09 26.83
C ASN A 718 -4.35 13.97 26.73
N SER A 719 -4.23 13.14 27.78
CA SER A 719 -3.28 12.02 27.84
C SER A 719 -3.52 10.96 26.76
N SER A 720 -4.75 10.86 26.25
CA SER A 720 -5.18 9.85 25.28
C SER A 720 -4.85 10.23 23.84
N CYS A 721 -4.38 11.46 23.57
CA CYS A 721 -4.04 11.92 22.21
C CYS A 721 -2.96 11.06 21.52
N ARG A 722 -2.08 10.40 22.28
CA ARG A 722 -1.00 9.54 21.72
C ARG A 722 -1.53 8.28 21.03
N ILE A 723 -2.66 7.75 21.50
CA ILE A 723 -3.27 6.50 21.05
C ILE A 723 -4.61 6.73 20.34
N CYS A 724 -4.94 7.98 20.03
CA CYS A 724 -6.21 8.34 19.40
C CYS A 724 -6.22 7.93 17.92
N ALA A 725 -7.19 7.11 17.49
CA ALA A 725 -7.33 6.64 16.11
C ALA A 725 -7.48 7.79 15.11
N VAL A 726 -8.14 8.88 15.51
CA VAL A 726 -8.42 10.04 14.64
C VAL A 726 -7.37 11.15 14.70
N ARG A 727 -6.16 10.83 15.17
CA ARG A 727 -5.06 11.81 15.32
C ARG A 727 -4.65 12.47 13.99
N THR A 728 -4.73 11.74 12.88
CA THR A 728 -4.35 12.20 11.53
C THR A 728 -5.27 13.28 10.97
N ILE A 729 -6.49 13.42 11.50
CA ILE A 729 -7.48 14.42 11.08
C ILE A 729 -7.79 15.44 12.19
N CYS A 730 -7.06 15.40 13.31
CA CYS A 730 -7.26 16.30 14.43
C CYS A 730 -6.59 17.66 14.15
N PRO A 731 -7.32 18.80 14.24
CA PRO A 731 -6.75 20.12 13.96
C PRO A 731 -5.71 20.57 14.98
N MET A 732 -5.69 19.97 16.18
CA MET A 732 -4.71 20.25 17.24
C MET A 732 -3.40 19.48 17.08
N GLN A 733 -3.30 18.58 16.09
CA GLN A 733 -2.13 17.74 15.84
C GLN A 733 -1.42 18.19 14.57
N GLY A 734 -0.08 18.17 14.56
CA GLY A 734 0.69 18.59 13.38
C GLY A 734 0.37 17.79 12.11
N SER A 735 0.04 16.49 12.26
CA SER A 735 -0.37 15.62 11.16
C SER A 735 -1.75 15.94 10.57
N GLY A 736 -2.66 16.51 11.37
CA GLY A 736 -4.03 16.86 10.96
C GLY A 736 -4.21 18.34 10.63
N ARG A 737 -3.11 19.10 10.58
CA ARG A 737 -3.14 20.50 10.20
C ARG A 737 -3.50 20.59 8.71
N SER A 738 -4.44 21.47 8.38
CA SER A 738 -4.78 21.73 6.97
C SER A 738 -3.53 22.16 6.20
N VAL A 739 -3.28 21.49 5.07
CA VAL A 739 -2.21 21.83 4.12
C VAL A 739 -2.53 23.13 3.38
N VAL A 740 -3.81 23.45 3.25
CA VAL A 740 -4.31 24.70 2.67
C VAL A 740 -4.84 25.56 3.81
N GLN A 741 -4.09 26.59 4.19
CA GLN A 741 -4.65 27.65 5.04
C GLN A 741 -5.32 28.68 4.11
N PRO A 742 -6.59 29.05 4.38
CA PRO A 742 -7.27 30.08 3.60
C PRO A 742 -6.59 31.45 3.72
#